data_AF-A0A967CVM3-F1
#
_entry.id   AF-A0A967CVM3-F1
#
_cell.length_a   1.000
_cell.length_b   1.000
_cell.length_c   1.000
_cell.angle_alpha   90.00
_cell.angle_beta   90.00
_cell.angle_gamma   90.00
#
_symmetry.space_group_name_H-M   'P 1'
#
loop_
_entity.id
_entity.type
_entity.pdbx_description
1 polymer ?
#
loop_
_entity_poly.entity_id
_entity_poly.type
_entity_poly.pdbx_seq_one_letter_code
_entity_poly.pdbx_strand_id
1 'polypeptide(L)'
;MGASRRRPLPGSARAASGRRGLPDVDVGHVGELQLLHVHPSLVAPGALPDRPRPHRRGAPALRQARVGRVEGVLRGPDQRRLAAGASRTARRRCRPALGRRCDLSQAAPARALLGLPRPAISVRPRARRRAKRRHRDAGEPGGPRRARPAVRARGLGRLRRAGRTRARGPRQGPACRCRAPARPGRPASAVDRRQHRATCPVRGDSSRCPDPRRLERQGDGDPAGRRARTADGGRHQAGAGCSLPQGRSHRTGARRRVPGRTTRAAVPHRQGESRMTQDLTQASAAGLAKLYAKGRASPVETMKAVLARAEKMGPRINALCRIDTAQSLAAARASEKRWRKGKPLSPLDGVPVSIKELVRVKGWPHSMGSKLSDKTPADADAPAVARLREAGAIVFAQSTSSEYGHKGVTDSPLHGISRNPWNTERTPGGSSGGAGAAVAAGLGPIAIGTDGGGSVRIPASFNGLVGLKATFGRVPAWPPSMTGDLANTGPMARTALDCALMMNVLARPDARDPFGLPADGIDYAKKLGGKLKKLRVGFVLRFGDHPLDIEVAAMVTRAARQFEALGCKVEDVEAPFSYPEAGRAFVIHWLAALQRLLQLYPESRHDEFDPNLLAGAKAGLRYSLQDMVNAQVTRRELAIAWNLFFAKYDLLLTPTVAVKPFAAGKNLPDGPDGKPNIQWSPYTSQFNLTRHPAATVPCGLSSEGLPVGLQIVSGHYRDALVLSAAARYAEAHPLKFPVLPETNR
;
A
#
# COMPACT_ATOMS: atom_id res chain seq x y z
N MET A 1 -12.04 35.89 60.24
CA MET A 1 -13.49 36.16 60.33
C MET A 1 -13.88 36.89 59.03
N GLY A 2 -15.02 36.71 58.36
CA GLY A 2 -16.11 35.75 58.57
C GLY A 2 -17.50 36.36 58.27
N ALA A 3 -18.14 35.96 57.15
CA ALA A 3 -19.60 36.03 56.90
C ALA A 3 -20.27 37.44 56.79
N SER A 4 -21.51 37.65 56.31
CA SER A 4 -22.37 36.98 55.29
C SER A 4 -23.70 37.77 55.07
N ARG A 5 -24.62 37.25 54.21
CA ARG A 5 -26.06 37.60 53.92
C ARG A 5 -26.23 38.41 52.61
N ARG A 6 -27.12 38.08 51.65
CA ARG A 6 -28.57 37.70 51.59
C ARG A 6 -29.50 38.88 51.93
N ARG A 7 -30.60 39.21 51.22
CA ARG A 7 -31.64 38.49 50.41
C ARG A 7 -32.36 39.55 49.47
N PRO A 8 -33.55 39.39 48.82
CA PRO A 8 -34.47 38.26 48.51
C PRO A 8 -34.96 38.19 47.01
N LEU A 9 -36.11 37.54 46.74
CA LEU A 9 -36.82 37.39 45.43
C LEU A 9 -38.36 37.29 45.57
N PRO A 10 -39.13 37.65 44.52
CA PRO A 10 -40.36 36.99 44.03
C PRO A 10 -40.15 36.44 42.57
N GLY A 11 -41.08 35.91 41.75
CA GLY A 11 -42.56 35.69 41.81
C GLY A 11 -43.36 36.66 40.91
N SER A 12 -44.34 36.31 40.05
CA SER A 12 -44.90 35.03 39.49
C SER A 12 -45.76 35.39 38.22
N ALA A 13 -46.56 34.58 37.48
CA ALA A 13 -47.05 33.20 37.59
C ALA A 13 -47.37 32.47 36.24
N ARG A 14 -48.48 32.82 35.53
CA ARG A 14 -49.16 32.07 34.41
C ARG A 14 -50.10 33.02 33.62
N ALA A 15 -50.59 32.81 32.38
CA ALA A 15 -50.26 31.89 31.28
C ALA A 15 -51.04 32.24 29.97
N ALA A 16 -50.69 31.58 28.85
CA ALA A 16 -51.52 31.20 27.68
C ALA A 16 -51.76 32.16 26.47
N SER A 17 -51.62 31.54 25.28
CA SER A 17 -52.11 31.92 23.93
C SER A 17 -51.44 33.09 23.19
N GLY A 18 -51.23 32.90 21.87
CA GLY A 18 -50.62 33.88 20.97
C GLY A 18 -49.77 33.24 19.86
N ARG A 19 -50.40 32.80 18.76
CA ARG A 19 -49.66 32.36 17.55
C ARG A 19 -49.02 33.58 16.88
N ARG A 20 -47.69 33.59 16.73
CA ARG A 20 -46.98 34.27 15.63
C ARG A 20 -45.90 33.32 15.10
N GLY A 21 -45.61 33.40 13.80
CA GLY A 21 -44.80 32.42 13.10
C GLY A 21 -43.33 32.45 13.52
N LEU A 22 -42.66 31.30 13.38
CA LEU A 22 -41.23 31.28 13.10
C LEU A 22 -41.01 31.95 11.73
N PRO A 23 -39.91 32.70 11.51
CA PRO A 23 -39.55 33.11 10.16
C PRO A 23 -39.23 31.87 9.32
N ASP A 24 -39.70 31.86 8.07
CA ASP A 24 -39.45 30.75 7.15
C ASP A 24 -37.95 30.55 6.91
N VAL A 25 -37.45 29.37 7.30
CA VAL A 25 -36.14 28.90 6.86
C VAL A 25 -36.32 28.35 5.47
N ASP A 26 -35.97 29.16 4.46
CA ASP A 26 -36.07 28.79 3.05
C ASP A 26 -35.32 27.46 2.78
N VAL A 27 -36.09 26.44 2.39
CA VAL A 27 -35.58 25.08 2.14
C VAL A 27 -34.98 24.96 0.73
N GLY A 28 -34.92 26.06 -0.03
CA GLY A 28 -34.51 26.12 -1.43
C GLY A 28 -33.01 26.11 -1.75
N HIS A 29 -32.11 25.85 -0.78
CA HIS A 29 -30.64 25.96 -1.01
C HIS A 29 -29.77 24.77 -0.53
N VAL A 30 -30.33 23.56 -0.46
CA VAL A 30 -29.56 22.33 -0.17
C VAL A 30 -29.13 21.64 -1.49
N GLY A 31 -28.29 22.31 -2.28
CA GLY A 31 -28.10 21.99 -3.72
C GLY A 31 -26.73 21.45 -4.17
N GLU A 32 -25.60 21.90 -3.63
CA GLU A 32 -24.27 21.60 -4.20
C GLU A 32 -23.27 20.98 -3.20
N LEU A 33 -23.15 19.65 -3.24
CA LEU A 33 -22.05 18.89 -2.61
C LEU A 33 -21.14 18.32 -3.70
N GLN A 34 -20.23 19.15 -4.21
CA GLN A 34 -19.39 18.85 -5.38
C GLN A 34 -18.28 17.84 -5.07
N LEU A 35 -18.52 16.56 -5.39
CA LEU A 35 -17.51 15.49 -5.37
C LEU A 35 -17.60 14.65 -6.63
N LEU A 36 -16.43 14.42 -7.26
CA LEU A 36 -16.27 13.52 -8.42
C LEU A 36 -17.36 13.71 -9.50
N HIS A 37 -17.82 14.94 -9.68
CA HIS A 37 -18.52 15.36 -10.89
C HIS A 37 -17.50 15.36 -12.03
N VAL A 38 -17.35 14.19 -12.63
CA VAL A 38 -16.87 14.03 -14.00
C VAL A 38 -17.71 15.01 -14.84
N HIS A 39 -17.04 16.00 -15.43
CA HIS A 39 -17.67 17.13 -16.11
C HIS A 39 -18.69 16.64 -17.16
N PRO A 40 -19.82 17.31 -17.44
CA PRO A 40 -20.86 16.77 -18.33
C PRO A 40 -20.37 16.33 -19.72
N SER A 41 -19.36 17.02 -20.29
CA SER A 41 -18.67 16.63 -21.53
C SER A 41 -17.91 15.30 -21.46
N LEU A 42 -17.68 14.78 -20.24
CA LEU A 42 -17.12 13.47 -19.93
C LEU A 42 -18.16 12.48 -19.38
N VAL A 43 -19.46 12.78 -19.50
CA VAL A 43 -20.57 11.87 -19.14
C VAL A 43 -21.53 11.63 -20.31
N ALA A 44 -21.60 12.56 -21.28
CA ALA A 44 -22.37 12.36 -22.51
C ALA A 44 -22.06 11.00 -23.17
N PRO A 45 -23.08 10.22 -23.59
CA PRO A 45 -22.89 9.07 -24.46
C PRO A 45 -22.55 9.59 -25.85
N GLY A 46 -21.35 9.27 -26.35
CA GLY A 46 -21.03 9.50 -27.76
C GLY A 46 -21.98 8.68 -28.63
N ALA A 47 -22.56 9.31 -29.65
CA ALA A 47 -23.35 8.59 -30.64
C ALA A 47 -22.47 7.49 -31.28
N LEU A 48 -22.99 6.26 -31.33
CA LEU A 48 -22.28 5.16 -31.98
C LEU A 48 -22.12 5.49 -33.48
N PRO A 49 -20.93 5.30 -34.09
CA PRO A 49 -20.80 5.41 -35.53
C PRO A 49 -21.62 4.30 -36.19
N ASP A 50 -22.58 4.68 -37.04
CA ASP A 50 -23.50 3.76 -37.68
C ASP A 50 -22.74 2.71 -38.51
N ARG A 51 -22.93 1.44 -38.17
CA ARG A 51 -22.41 0.33 -38.98
C ARG A 51 -23.45 -0.04 -40.04
N PRO A 52 -23.11 0.05 -41.35
CA PRO A 52 -24.08 -0.25 -42.41
C PRO A 52 -24.53 -1.71 -42.33
N ARG A 53 -25.85 -1.93 -42.36
CA ARG A 53 -26.44 -3.27 -42.46
C ARG A 53 -26.37 -3.78 -43.90
N PRO A 54 -26.12 -5.09 -44.12
CA PRO A 54 -25.95 -5.63 -45.46
C PRO A 54 -27.30 -5.86 -46.15
N HIS A 55 -27.62 -5.05 -47.16
CA HIS A 55 -28.70 -5.37 -48.10
C HIS A 55 -28.22 -6.36 -49.17
N ARG A 56 -29.02 -7.38 -49.46
CA ARG A 56 -28.70 -8.43 -50.44
C ARG A 56 -29.80 -8.52 -51.51
N ARG A 57 -29.38 -8.42 -52.77
CA ARG A 57 -30.06 -8.81 -54.02
C ARG A 57 -31.30 -7.99 -54.45
N GLY A 58 -31.10 -7.27 -55.56
CA GLY A 58 -32.12 -6.88 -56.53
C GLY A 58 -31.42 -6.47 -57.83
N ALA A 59 -31.62 -7.22 -58.92
CA ALA A 59 -31.14 -6.94 -60.29
C ALA A 59 -32.08 -7.67 -61.26
N PRO A 60 -32.55 -7.02 -62.35
CA PRO A 60 -31.80 -6.86 -63.61
C PRO A 60 -31.94 -5.42 -64.21
N ALA A 61 -31.45 -5.05 -65.40
CA ALA A 61 -30.25 -5.38 -66.20
C ALA A 61 -30.20 -4.46 -67.47
N LEU A 62 -29.02 -4.34 -68.12
CA LEU A 62 -28.78 -3.67 -69.45
C LEU A 62 -28.95 -2.12 -69.41
N ARG A 63 -28.23 -1.24 -70.15
CA ARG A 63 -27.33 -1.27 -71.35
C ARG A 63 -26.44 0.04 -71.32
N GLN A 64 -25.37 0.33 -72.09
CA GLN A 64 -24.69 -0.37 -73.21
C GLN A 64 -23.16 -0.07 -73.44
N ALA A 65 -22.75 1.17 -73.81
CA ALA A 65 -21.47 1.50 -74.53
C ALA A 65 -21.24 3.03 -74.69
N ARG A 66 -20.07 3.62 -75.03
CA ARG A 66 -18.61 3.27 -74.98
C ARG A 66 -17.75 4.48 -75.49
N VAL A 67 -16.44 4.53 -75.17
CA VAL A 67 -15.33 5.32 -75.78
C VAL A 67 -15.16 6.82 -75.42
N GLY A 68 -13.92 7.17 -75.05
CA GLY A 68 -13.28 8.49 -75.21
C GLY A 68 -11.74 8.33 -75.08
N ARG A 69 -10.94 8.88 -76.01
CA ARG A 69 -9.45 8.76 -76.06
C ARG A 69 -8.78 10.13 -75.86
N VAL A 70 -7.59 10.13 -75.25
CA VAL A 70 -6.50 11.12 -75.51
C VAL A 70 -5.14 10.39 -75.37
N GLU A 71 -4.16 10.75 -76.19
CA GLU A 71 -2.77 10.25 -76.18
C GLU A 71 -1.77 11.41 -76.40
N GLY A 72 -0.50 11.23 -76.03
CA GLY A 72 0.61 12.19 -76.25
C GLY A 72 1.49 12.39 -75.00
N VAL A 73 2.72 11.88 -74.78
CA VAL A 73 3.92 11.50 -75.58
C VAL A 73 5.08 12.49 -75.37
N LEU A 74 6.34 11.99 -75.39
CA LEU A 74 7.64 12.63 -75.07
C LEU A 74 7.95 12.72 -73.54
N ARG A 75 9.19 12.58 -73.04
CA ARG A 75 10.46 12.00 -73.57
C ARG A 75 11.40 11.57 -72.41
N GLY A 76 12.60 11.06 -72.72
CA GLY A 76 13.72 10.78 -71.78
C GLY A 76 15.00 11.53 -72.22
N PRO A 77 16.24 10.99 -72.06
CA PRO A 77 16.69 9.68 -71.52
C PRO A 77 17.40 9.87 -70.14
N ASP A 78 18.41 9.16 -69.59
CA ASP A 78 19.27 7.98 -69.92
C ASP A 78 19.89 7.44 -68.57
N GLN A 79 20.82 6.48 -68.38
CA GLN A 79 21.53 5.48 -69.21
C GLN A 79 21.79 4.19 -68.39
N ARG A 80 23.02 3.61 -68.38
CA ARG A 80 23.41 2.32 -67.75
C ARG A 80 24.90 2.20 -67.44
N ARG A 81 25.28 1.48 -66.36
CA ARG A 81 26.44 0.55 -66.24
C ARG A 81 26.05 -0.55 -65.22
N LEU A 82 26.11 -1.86 -65.53
CA LEU A 82 27.27 -2.78 -65.54
C LEU A 82 27.88 -3.00 -64.14
N ALA A 83 28.18 -4.23 -63.66
CA ALA A 83 27.99 -5.58 -64.21
C ALA A 83 27.94 -6.66 -63.10
N ALA A 84 27.89 -7.95 -63.46
CA ALA A 84 27.76 -9.10 -62.55
C ALA A 84 29.06 -9.48 -61.81
N GLY A 85 28.92 -10.18 -60.69
CA GLY A 85 30.05 -10.75 -59.92
C GLY A 85 29.59 -11.80 -58.91
N ALA A 86 29.38 -13.05 -59.35
CA ALA A 86 28.95 -14.15 -58.50
C ALA A 86 30.10 -15.12 -58.18
N SER A 87 30.16 -15.61 -56.95
CA SER A 87 31.04 -16.72 -56.55
C SER A 87 30.24 -17.82 -55.84
N ARG A 88 30.57 -19.09 -56.11
CA ARG A 88 29.89 -20.28 -55.59
C ARG A 88 30.90 -21.31 -55.05
N THR A 89 30.96 -21.49 -53.74
CA THR A 89 31.55 -22.68 -53.09
C THR A 89 30.87 -22.88 -51.72
N ALA A 90 30.49 -24.08 -51.29
CA ALA A 90 30.39 -25.36 -51.99
C ALA A 90 29.28 -26.23 -51.35
N ARG A 91 28.80 -27.26 -52.05
CA ARG A 91 27.88 -28.28 -51.52
C ARG A 91 28.65 -29.48 -50.97
N ARG A 92 28.13 -30.12 -49.91
CA ARG A 92 28.26 -31.59 -49.74
C ARG A 92 26.90 -32.24 -49.53
N ARG A 93 26.74 -33.41 -50.14
CA ARG A 93 25.65 -34.41 -49.96
C ARG A 93 26.17 -35.46 -48.92
N CYS A 94 25.47 -36.51 -48.48
CA CYS A 94 24.21 -37.15 -48.91
C CYS A 94 23.50 -37.91 -47.74
N ARG A 95 22.44 -38.67 -48.08
CA ARG A 95 21.62 -39.60 -47.24
C ARG A 95 22.10 -41.09 -47.42
N PRO A 96 21.36 -42.17 -47.02
CA PRO A 96 20.83 -42.60 -45.70
C PRO A 96 20.98 -44.15 -45.42
N ALA A 97 20.46 -44.65 -44.27
CA ALA A 97 19.98 -46.05 -44.05
C ALA A 97 18.98 -46.06 -42.84
N LEU A 98 17.73 -46.58 -42.94
CA LEU A 98 17.23 -47.97 -42.70
C LEU A 98 17.42 -48.49 -41.25
N GLY A 99 16.44 -49.08 -40.54
CA GLY A 99 14.99 -49.37 -40.74
C GLY A 99 14.33 -49.67 -39.36
N ARG A 100 13.10 -50.20 -39.16
CA ARG A 100 12.02 -50.75 -40.01
C ARG A 100 10.64 -50.54 -39.31
N ARG A 101 9.55 -50.40 -40.10
CA ARG A 101 8.17 -51.00 -40.01
C ARG A 101 7.38 -51.02 -38.67
N CYS A 102 6.03 -51.02 -38.62
CA CYS A 102 4.91 -51.16 -39.60
C CYS A 102 3.79 -50.15 -39.20
N ASP A 103 3.05 -49.47 -40.11
CA ASP A 103 1.89 -49.93 -40.93
C ASP A 103 0.60 -50.18 -40.10
N LEU A 104 -0.65 -49.80 -40.44
CA LEU A 104 -1.38 -49.20 -41.60
C LEU A 104 -2.57 -48.35 -41.04
N SER A 105 -3.50 -47.70 -41.76
CA SER A 105 -3.54 -46.89 -43.01
C SER A 105 -4.93 -46.19 -43.09
N GLN A 106 -5.35 -45.63 -44.23
CA GLN A 106 -6.56 -44.77 -44.36
C GLN A 106 -7.77 -45.50 -44.96
N ALA A 107 -9.01 -45.14 -44.56
CA ALA A 107 -10.22 -45.31 -45.37
C ALA A 107 -11.41 -44.42 -44.93
N ALA A 108 -12.25 -44.05 -45.89
CA ALA A 108 -13.63 -43.51 -45.78
C ALA A 108 -14.37 -43.96 -47.08
N PRO A 109 -15.70 -44.15 -47.14
CA PRO A 109 -16.73 -43.16 -46.73
C PRO A 109 -18.03 -43.76 -46.11
N ALA A 110 -19.14 -42.99 -46.18
CA ALA A 110 -20.48 -43.20 -45.60
C ALA A 110 -21.15 -44.59 -45.88
N ARG A 111 -22.13 -45.07 -45.10
CA ARG A 111 -23.52 -44.52 -44.99
C ARG A 111 -24.36 -45.18 -43.87
N ALA A 112 -25.44 -44.48 -43.45
CA ALA A 112 -26.72 -44.98 -42.89
C ALA A 112 -26.91 -45.43 -41.40
N LEU A 113 -27.79 -44.66 -40.72
CA LEU A 113 -28.96 -45.07 -39.90
C LEU A 113 -28.89 -45.50 -38.40
N LEU A 114 -29.89 -44.94 -37.67
CA LEU A 114 -30.52 -45.32 -36.39
C LEU A 114 -29.75 -45.09 -35.05
N GLY A 115 -30.43 -44.41 -34.10
CA GLY A 115 -29.93 -44.09 -32.75
C GLY A 115 -30.51 -42.79 -32.17
N LEU A 116 -31.70 -42.84 -31.57
CA LEU A 116 -32.45 -41.71 -30.96
C LEU A 116 -32.16 -41.56 -29.44
N PRO A 117 -32.60 -40.48 -28.75
CA PRO A 117 -32.79 -39.08 -29.16
C PRO A 117 -32.17 -38.05 -28.18
N ARG A 118 -32.27 -36.74 -28.50
CA ARG A 118 -32.15 -35.63 -27.52
C ARG A 118 -33.53 -35.10 -27.13
N PRO A 119 -33.74 -34.64 -25.89
CA PRO A 119 -34.80 -33.68 -25.56
C PRO A 119 -34.26 -32.24 -25.59
N ALA A 120 -35.02 -31.35 -26.20
CA ALA A 120 -35.00 -29.91 -25.95
C ALA A 120 -36.45 -29.41 -26.07
N ILE A 121 -36.86 -28.44 -25.25
CA ILE A 121 -38.06 -27.63 -25.44
C ILE A 121 -38.01 -26.44 -24.46
N SER A 122 -38.66 -25.33 -24.82
CA SER A 122 -38.82 -24.18 -23.93
C SER A 122 -40.24 -23.61 -23.98
N VAL A 123 -40.73 -23.19 -22.80
CA VAL A 123 -41.49 -21.95 -22.58
C VAL A 123 -42.93 -21.81 -23.15
N ARG A 124 -43.88 -21.60 -22.20
CA ARG A 124 -45.15 -20.79 -22.27
C ARG A 124 -46.49 -21.46 -22.68
N PRO A 125 -47.68 -20.84 -22.37
CA PRO A 125 -48.74 -21.55 -21.60
C PRO A 125 -50.18 -21.42 -22.17
N ARG A 126 -51.19 -21.94 -21.44
CA ARG A 126 -52.62 -21.52 -21.52
C ARG A 126 -53.49 -22.00 -20.34
N ALA A 127 -54.77 -21.59 -20.29
CA ALA A 127 -55.70 -21.79 -19.15
C ALA A 127 -57.20 -21.85 -19.57
N ARG A 128 -58.09 -22.36 -18.68
CA ARG A 128 -59.59 -22.23 -18.63
C ARG A 128 -60.09 -22.70 -17.23
N ARG A 129 -60.93 -21.95 -16.49
CA ARG A 129 -62.43 -21.89 -16.43
C ARG A 129 -63.08 -23.22 -15.97
N ARG A 130 -64.13 -23.30 -15.12
CA ARG A 130 -65.09 -22.36 -14.43
C ARG A 130 -65.63 -23.09 -13.14
N ALA A 131 -66.52 -22.64 -12.23
CA ALA A 131 -67.77 -21.86 -12.35
C ALA A 131 -68.37 -21.31 -11.01
N LYS A 132 -69.24 -20.29 -11.13
CA LYS A 132 -70.46 -19.92 -10.35
C LYS A 132 -70.57 -20.14 -8.81
N ARG A 133 -70.80 -19.05 -8.06
CA ARG A 133 -72.15 -18.61 -7.58
C ARG A 133 -72.16 -17.09 -7.29
N ARG A 134 -73.33 -16.51 -6.95
CA ARG A 134 -73.58 -15.08 -6.66
C ARG A 134 -74.18 -14.93 -5.26
N HIS A 135 -74.06 -13.75 -4.63
CA HIS A 135 -75.22 -12.90 -4.27
C HIS A 135 -74.82 -11.46 -3.89
N ARG A 136 -75.84 -10.59 -3.88
CA ARG A 136 -75.93 -9.17 -3.45
C ARG A 136 -76.65 -9.12 -2.08
N ASP A 137 -76.69 -8.05 -1.27
CA ASP A 137 -76.22 -6.64 -1.36
C ASP A 137 -76.14 -6.01 0.07
N ALA A 138 -75.64 -4.77 0.18
CA ALA A 138 -75.85 -3.76 1.25
C ALA A 138 -75.29 -3.97 2.68
N GLY A 139 -74.77 -2.88 3.29
CA GLY A 139 -74.46 -2.79 4.73
C GLY A 139 -73.19 -1.99 5.12
N GLU A 140 -73.24 -0.66 5.07
CA GLU A 140 -72.29 0.25 5.77
C GLU A 140 -73.03 0.99 6.91
N PRO A 141 -72.38 1.72 7.85
CA PRO A 141 -70.94 2.06 7.96
C PRO A 141 -70.30 1.69 9.33
N GLY A 142 -68.97 1.92 9.52
CA GLY A 142 -68.41 1.92 10.88
C GLY A 142 -66.89 1.82 11.13
N GLY A 143 -66.16 2.93 10.99
CA GLY A 143 -65.02 3.30 11.88
C GLY A 143 -63.64 2.59 11.74
N PRO A 144 -62.51 3.34 11.73
CA PRO A 144 -61.15 2.76 11.65
C PRO A 144 -60.59 2.31 13.02
N ARG A 145 -59.73 1.27 13.02
CA ARG A 145 -59.02 0.79 14.23
C ARG A 145 -57.52 1.15 14.21
N ARG A 146 -56.99 1.75 15.29
CA ARG A 146 -55.58 1.60 15.73
C ARG A 146 -55.34 2.06 17.17
N ALA A 147 -54.18 1.64 17.70
CA ALA A 147 -53.51 2.03 18.95
C ALA A 147 -54.05 1.47 20.30
N ARG A 148 -53.09 1.04 21.15
CA ARG A 148 -53.17 0.84 22.61
C ARG A 148 -52.05 1.68 23.25
N PRO A 149 -52.25 2.34 24.41
CA PRO A 149 -51.20 3.09 25.11
C PRO A 149 -50.79 2.52 26.48
N ALA A 150 -49.64 3.00 26.99
CA ALA A 150 -49.18 2.92 28.40
C ALA A 150 -48.88 1.49 28.96
N VAL A 151 -48.24 1.29 30.12
CA VAL A 151 -47.86 2.15 31.27
C VAL A 151 -46.37 1.94 31.66
N ARG A 152 -45.78 2.83 32.47
CA ARG A 152 -44.37 2.79 32.93
C ARG A 152 -44.26 2.63 34.45
N ALA A 153 -43.26 1.84 34.88
CA ALA A 153 -42.56 1.86 36.18
C ALA A 153 -43.31 1.53 37.49
N ARG A 154 -42.71 0.61 38.28
CA ARG A 154 -42.25 0.81 39.67
C ARG A 154 -41.25 -0.31 40.05
N GLY A 155 -40.63 -0.24 41.23
CA GLY A 155 -39.66 -1.22 41.71
C GLY A 155 -39.53 -1.21 43.23
N LEU A 156 -38.43 -1.78 43.75
CA LEU A 156 -38.12 -2.09 45.15
C LEU A 156 -38.81 -3.37 45.71
N GLY A 157 -38.05 -4.13 46.50
CA GLY A 157 -38.46 -5.39 47.13
C GLY A 157 -37.25 -6.30 47.41
N ARG A 158 -36.91 -6.51 48.69
CA ARG A 158 -35.81 -7.40 49.15
C ARG A 158 -36.36 -8.65 49.84
N LEU A 159 -35.47 -9.63 50.04
CA LEU A 159 -35.41 -10.75 51.02
C LEU A 159 -35.24 -12.10 50.28
N ARG A 160 -34.28 -13.00 50.54
CA ARG A 160 -33.58 -13.57 51.72
C ARG A 160 -34.15 -14.94 52.18
N ARG A 161 -33.43 -15.99 51.75
CA ARG A 161 -33.10 -17.28 52.44
C ARG A 161 -34.20 -18.31 52.81
N ALA A 162 -33.79 -19.58 52.62
CA ALA A 162 -34.25 -20.84 53.22
C ALA A 162 -35.63 -21.41 52.81
N GLY A 163 -35.85 -22.73 52.74
CA GLY A 163 -34.85 -23.83 52.63
C GLY A 163 -35.32 -25.23 53.07
N ARG A 164 -34.96 -26.28 52.28
CA ARG A 164 -35.20 -27.76 52.50
C ARG A 164 -36.70 -28.16 52.48
N THR A 165 -37.13 -29.33 52.01
CA THR A 165 -36.64 -30.73 52.11
C THR A 165 -36.91 -31.51 50.78
N ARG A 166 -36.01 -32.36 50.25
CA ARG A 166 -35.67 -33.78 50.55
C ARG A 166 -36.65 -34.86 50.03
N ALA A 167 -36.24 -35.57 48.96
CA ALA A 167 -36.61 -36.95 48.62
C ALA A 167 -35.36 -37.68 48.03
N ARG A 168 -35.38 -39.00 47.83
CA ARG A 168 -34.18 -39.85 47.55
C ARG A 168 -34.02 -40.26 46.07
N GLY A 169 -32.79 -40.57 45.65
CA GLY A 169 -32.44 -41.17 44.33
C GLY A 169 -32.39 -42.71 44.38
N PRO A 170 -31.42 -43.44 43.74
CA PRO A 170 -30.21 -42.97 43.04
C PRO A 170 -29.80 -43.72 41.73
N ARG A 171 -28.77 -43.25 41.03
CA ARG A 171 -27.64 -44.04 40.46
C ARG A 171 -26.49 -43.13 39.99
N GLN A 172 -25.31 -43.71 39.71
CA GLN A 172 -23.99 -43.04 39.58
C GLN A 172 -23.58 -42.89 38.09
N GLY A 173 -22.62 -42.04 37.67
CA GLY A 173 -21.71 -41.12 38.39
C GLY A 173 -21.12 -40.04 37.45
N PRO A 174 -20.30 -39.08 37.93
CA PRO A 174 -20.11 -37.76 37.28
C PRO A 174 -18.75 -37.49 36.60
N ALA A 175 -18.69 -36.40 35.83
CA ALA A 175 -17.53 -35.93 35.08
C ALA A 175 -16.54 -35.02 35.88
N CYS A 176 -15.33 -34.85 35.35
CA CYS A 176 -14.23 -34.11 35.97
C CYS A 176 -14.45 -32.60 36.07
N ARG A 177 -14.11 -31.97 37.21
CA ARG A 177 -13.75 -30.54 37.33
C ARG A 177 -13.10 -30.23 38.68
N CYS A 178 -11.85 -29.77 38.69
CA CYS A 178 -11.21 -29.11 39.83
C CYS A 178 -10.44 -27.86 39.40
N ARG A 179 -10.45 -26.82 40.25
CA ARG A 179 -9.49 -25.70 40.20
C ARG A 179 -8.41 -25.93 41.27
N ALA A 180 -7.25 -25.31 41.09
CA ALA A 180 -6.22 -25.22 42.14
C ALA A 180 -6.71 -24.39 43.36
N PRO A 181 -6.01 -24.46 44.49
CA PRO A 181 -5.00 -23.41 44.73
C PRO A 181 -3.69 -23.91 45.37
N ALA A 182 -2.83 -22.92 45.70
CA ALA A 182 -1.68 -22.97 46.60
C ALA A 182 -0.30 -23.44 46.08
N ARG A 183 0.71 -22.77 46.65
CA ARG A 183 2.18 -22.96 46.68
C ARG A 183 2.54 -23.02 48.18
N PRO A 184 3.71 -23.52 48.64
CA PRO A 184 5.04 -23.34 48.03
C PRO A 184 5.97 -24.58 48.04
N GLY A 185 7.19 -24.42 47.51
CA GLY A 185 8.25 -25.44 47.62
C GLY A 185 9.37 -25.35 46.56
N ARG A 186 10.62 -25.39 47.03
CA ARG A 186 11.91 -25.73 46.37
C ARG A 186 12.73 -26.45 47.46
N PRO A 187 13.73 -27.33 47.18
CA PRO A 187 14.74 -27.21 46.11
C PRO A 187 15.04 -28.57 45.41
N ALA A 188 16.33 -28.87 45.13
CA ALA A 188 16.91 -30.05 44.45
C ALA A 188 16.56 -30.20 42.94
N SER A 189 17.43 -30.50 41.96
CA SER A 189 18.66 -31.35 41.80
C SER A 189 18.37 -32.86 41.68
N ALA A 190 18.98 -33.65 40.78
CA ALA A 190 19.76 -33.45 39.54
C ALA A 190 19.96 -34.83 38.85
N VAL A 191 20.59 -34.93 37.66
CA VAL A 191 21.07 -36.19 37.01
C VAL A 191 19.93 -37.14 36.55
N ASP A 192 20.06 -38.13 35.65
CA ASP A 192 20.67 -38.26 34.29
C ASP A 192 20.04 -39.53 33.63
N ARG A 193 20.28 -39.77 32.33
CA ARG A 193 20.03 -41.03 31.57
C ARG A 193 18.56 -41.38 31.26
N ARG A 194 18.24 -41.69 29.98
CA ARG A 194 18.16 -43.02 29.30
C ARG A 194 17.10 -43.95 29.91
N GLN A 195 16.31 -44.74 29.16
CA GLN A 195 16.35 -45.14 27.74
C GLN A 195 14.95 -45.68 27.35
N HIS A 196 14.63 -45.83 26.06
CA HIS A 196 13.93 -47.01 25.50
C HIS A 196 13.92 -46.99 23.95
N ARG A 197 13.80 -48.16 23.31
CA ARG A 197 13.80 -48.40 21.85
C ARG A 197 12.56 -49.22 21.45
N ALA A 198 12.02 -48.97 20.25
CA ALA A 198 11.31 -49.91 19.35
C ALA A 198 10.61 -49.12 18.21
N THR A 199 10.48 -49.55 16.95
CA THR A 199 11.36 -50.30 16.02
C THR A 199 10.89 -49.98 14.57
N CYS A 200 11.73 -50.17 13.54
CA CYS A 200 11.34 -49.99 12.12
C CYS A 200 10.92 -51.33 11.45
N PRO A 201 10.32 -51.30 10.24
CA PRO A 201 11.08 -51.24 8.97
C PRO A 201 10.59 -50.12 8.01
N VAL A 202 11.33 -49.48 7.09
CA VAL A 202 12.53 -49.77 6.24
C VAL A 202 12.21 -50.17 4.78
N ARG A 203 12.40 -49.20 3.87
CA ARG A 203 12.92 -49.23 2.46
C ARG A 203 12.50 -47.93 1.75
N GLY A 204 13.34 -47.20 1.01
CA GLY A 204 14.79 -47.35 0.81
C GLY A 204 15.39 -46.27 -0.12
N ASP A 205 16.68 -46.44 -0.41
CA ASP A 205 17.55 -45.69 -1.35
C ASP A 205 18.06 -44.28 -0.96
N SER A 206 19.06 -43.79 -1.71
CA SER A 206 20.31 -43.29 -1.11
C SER A 206 21.20 -42.41 -2.02
N SER A 207 22.28 -41.86 -1.43
CA SER A 207 23.35 -41.04 -2.04
C SER A 207 22.95 -39.60 -2.42
N ARG A 208 23.82 -38.57 -2.33
CA ARG A 208 25.19 -38.47 -1.74
C ARG A 208 25.47 -37.00 -1.38
N CYS A 209 26.00 -36.73 -0.19
CA CYS A 209 26.58 -35.42 0.20
C CYS A 209 27.88 -35.65 1.01
N PRO A 210 28.98 -34.92 0.74
CA PRO A 210 30.17 -34.90 1.58
C PRO A 210 30.16 -33.75 2.61
N ASP A 211 30.72 -33.99 3.81
CA ASP A 211 30.93 -33.00 4.89
C ASP A 211 32.44 -32.63 4.98
N PRO A 212 32.84 -31.41 5.41
CA PRO A 212 34.21 -30.92 5.19
C PRO A 212 35.12 -30.85 6.44
N ARG A 213 36.43 -31.06 6.20
CA ARG A 213 37.67 -30.74 7.00
C ARG A 213 38.87 -31.34 6.23
N ARG A 214 40.15 -30.92 6.33
CA ARG A 214 40.88 -29.99 7.22
C ARG A 214 42.23 -29.60 6.56
N LEU A 215 42.73 -28.35 6.74
CA LEU A 215 44.15 -27.88 6.61
C LEU A 215 44.89 -28.16 5.25
N GLU A 216 45.99 -27.51 4.83
CA GLU A 216 47.13 -26.84 5.51
C GLU A 216 47.52 -25.44 4.90
N ARG A 217 48.81 -25.09 4.87
CA ARG A 217 49.43 -23.77 4.55
C ARG A 217 50.77 -23.99 3.79
N GLN A 218 51.32 -22.89 3.23
CA GLN A 218 52.55 -22.81 2.40
C GLN A 218 52.38 -23.39 0.98
N GLY A 219 53.08 -22.91 -0.06
CA GLY A 219 53.97 -21.75 -0.14
C GLY A 219 54.46 -21.49 -1.59
N ASP A 220 54.93 -20.26 -1.84
CA ASP A 220 55.75 -19.80 -2.99
C ASP A 220 55.24 -19.98 -4.44
N GLY A 221 55.89 -19.29 -5.41
CA GLY A 221 55.68 -19.49 -6.85
C GLY A 221 55.37 -18.25 -7.72
N ASP A 222 56.22 -17.22 -7.73
CA ASP A 222 56.20 -16.13 -8.73
C ASP A 222 57.21 -16.39 -9.87
N PRO A 223 56.88 -16.12 -11.16
CA PRO A 223 57.87 -16.03 -12.23
C PRO A 223 57.85 -14.67 -12.95
N ALA A 224 58.95 -13.91 -12.82
CA ALA A 224 59.10 -12.59 -13.43
C ALA A 224 59.43 -12.60 -14.95
N GLY A 225 58.98 -11.57 -15.67
CA GLY A 225 59.33 -11.29 -17.07
C GLY A 225 59.80 -9.84 -17.27
N ARG A 226 61.09 -9.63 -17.60
CA ARG A 226 61.74 -8.30 -17.64
C ARG A 226 61.56 -7.56 -18.97
N ARG A 227 61.59 -6.22 -18.93
CA ARG A 227 62.52 -5.35 -19.71
C ARG A 227 62.54 -3.91 -19.16
N ALA A 228 63.64 -3.18 -19.40
CA ALA A 228 63.91 -1.85 -18.84
C ALA A 228 64.85 -1.01 -19.73
N ARG A 229 64.80 0.33 -19.57
CA ARG A 229 65.70 1.44 -19.97
C ARG A 229 65.08 2.73 -19.34
N THR A 230 65.72 3.64 -18.58
CA THR A 230 66.89 4.54 -18.81
C THR A 230 66.67 5.53 -19.97
N ALA A 231 66.87 6.86 -19.87
CA ALA A 231 67.47 7.75 -18.85
C ALA A 231 66.82 9.18 -18.93
N ASP A 232 66.73 10.02 -17.89
CA ASP A 232 67.65 11.11 -17.42
C ASP A 232 67.43 12.53 -18.06
N GLY A 233 67.78 13.62 -17.33
CA GLY A 233 68.02 14.99 -17.88
C GLY A 233 67.15 16.21 -17.42
N GLY A 234 67.75 17.17 -16.68
CA GLY A 234 67.41 18.63 -16.56
C GLY A 234 66.07 19.04 -15.88
N ARG A 235 65.91 19.98 -14.91
CA ARG A 235 66.51 21.29 -14.46
C ARG A 235 66.02 22.58 -15.16
N HIS A 236 65.36 23.47 -14.41
CA HIS A 236 65.69 24.90 -14.09
C HIS A 236 64.46 25.56 -13.36
N GLN A 237 64.59 26.06 -12.12
CA GLN A 237 64.67 27.49 -11.65
C GLN A 237 63.39 28.35 -11.83
N ALA A 238 63.03 29.35 -11.00
CA ALA A 238 63.32 29.77 -9.59
C ALA A 238 62.40 31.00 -9.26
N GLY A 239 62.17 31.52 -8.04
CA GLY A 239 62.48 31.13 -6.64
C GLY A 239 61.18 31.14 -5.78
N ALA A 240 61.06 31.64 -4.54
CA ALA A 240 61.99 32.22 -3.55
C ALA A 240 61.84 31.44 -2.19
N GLY A 241 61.91 31.91 -0.93
CA GLY A 241 61.95 33.23 -0.25
C GLY A 241 60.54 33.75 0.14
N CYS A 242 60.24 34.30 1.35
CA CYS A 242 60.92 34.50 2.65
C CYS A 242 59.83 34.75 3.74
N SER A 243 60.00 34.70 5.07
CA SER A 243 61.07 34.29 6.01
C SER A 243 60.48 34.07 7.44
N LEU A 244 61.30 34.04 8.52
CA LEU A 244 60.93 33.98 9.96
C LEU A 244 61.76 35.03 10.75
N PRO A 245 61.47 35.35 12.05
CA PRO A 245 61.91 34.57 13.24
C PRO A 245 60.79 34.40 14.31
N GLN A 246 60.74 33.42 15.22
CA GLN A 246 61.66 32.89 16.25
C GLN A 246 61.89 33.77 17.51
N GLY A 247 61.79 33.12 18.69
CA GLY A 247 62.18 33.65 20.01
C GLY A 247 62.26 32.53 21.07
N ARG A 248 63.24 32.62 21.99
CA ARG A 248 63.49 31.67 23.11
C ARG A 248 63.88 32.45 24.38
N SER A 249 63.63 31.88 25.57
CA SER A 249 64.40 32.19 26.79
C SER A 249 64.31 31.05 27.83
N HIS A 250 65.28 30.99 28.76
CA HIS A 250 65.39 30.00 29.84
C HIS A 250 65.52 30.69 31.22
N ARG A 251 65.10 30.01 32.31
CA ARG A 251 65.60 30.07 33.72
C ARG A 251 64.79 29.04 34.55
N THR A 252 65.33 27.94 35.11
CA THR A 252 66.24 27.74 36.27
C THR A 252 65.66 28.12 37.64
N GLY A 253 65.56 27.17 38.61
CA GLY A 253 65.35 27.51 40.03
C GLY A 253 64.92 26.39 41.01
N ALA A 254 65.86 25.94 41.86
CA ALA A 254 65.68 25.42 43.24
C ALA A 254 64.89 24.10 43.54
N ARG A 255 65.13 23.56 44.76
CA ARG A 255 64.53 22.35 45.36
C ARG A 255 64.02 22.65 46.79
N ARG A 256 62.98 21.94 47.27
CA ARG A 256 62.76 21.63 48.70
C ARG A 256 62.01 20.30 48.89
N ARG A 257 62.34 19.56 49.97
CA ARG A 257 61.50 18.52 50.62
C ARG A 257 60.84 19.19 51.86
N VAL A 258 59.95 18.62 52.69
CA VAL A 258 59.48 17.24 53.00
C VAL A 258 57.97 17.34 53.44
N PRO A 259 57.33 16.40 54.18
CA PRO A 259 56.88 15.04 53.82
C PRO A 259 55.34 14.86 53.79
N GLY A 260 54.88 13.86 53.02
CA GLY A 260 53.86 12.87 53.44
C GLY A 260 52.37 13.25 53.64
N ARG A 261 51.48 12.51 52.96
CA ARG A 261 50.48 11.62 53.60
C ARG A 261 49.97 10.57 52.60
N THR A 262 49.58 9.38 53.08
CA THR A 262 49.12 8.26 52.25
C THR A 262 47.62 8.33 51.93
N THR A 263 47.28 8.14 50.66
CA THR A 263 45.94 7.69 50.20
C THR A 263 46.09 6.64 49.11
N ARG A 264 45.13 5.70 49.03
CA ARG A 264 45.16 4.61 48.04
C ARG A 264 44.94 5.14 46.63
N ALA A 265 45.68 4.61 45.66
CA ALA A 265 45.42 4.87 44.24
C ALA A 265 44.02 4.38 43.86
N ALA A 266 43.14 5.30 43.45
CA ALA A 266 41.91 4.96 42.78
C ALA A 266 42.24 4.48 41.36
N VAL A 267 41.61 3.38 40.92
CA VAL A 267 41.66 2.96 39.51
C VAL A 267 41.12 4.11 38.66
N PRO A 268 41.82 4.58 37.60
CA PRO A 268 41.31 5.62 36.74
C PRO A 268 40.06 5.09 36.04
N HIS A 269 38.89 5.53 36.50
CA HIS A 269 37.65 5.40 35.76
C HIS A 269 37.90 6.00 34.38
N ARG A 270 37.84 5.19 33.33
CA ARG A 270 37.71 5.72 31.97
C ARG A 270 36.47 6.58 31.97
N GLN A 271 36.65 7.90 31.95
CA GLN A 271 35.56 8.83 31.72
C GLN A 271 34.94 8.41 30.38
N GLY A 272 33.67 8.00 30.43
CA GLY A 272 33.04 7.41 29.26
C GLY A 272 33.01 8.43 28.14
N GLU A 273 33.64 8.10 27.01
CA GLU A 273 33.38 8.79 25.75
C GLU A 273 31.87 8.97 25.63
N SER A 274 31.41 10.22 25.50
CA SER A 274 29.98 10.50 25.48
C SER A 274 29.38 9.76 24.29
N ARG A 275 28.61 8.70 24.58
CA ARG A 275 27.76 8.04 23.58
C ARG A 275 26.83 9.12 23.05
N MET A 276 27.17 9.69 21.89
CA MET A 276 26.24 10.46 21.08
C MET A 276 25.04 9.57 20.82
N THR A 277 23.96 9.81 21.58
CA THR A 277 22.81 8.92 21.69
C THR A 277 21.98 9.03 20.42
N GLN A 278 22.35 8.21 19.43
CA GLN A 278 21.67 8.11 18.15
C GLN A 278 20.15 7.95 18.36
N ASP A 279 19.37 8.90 17.87
CA ASP A 279 17.92 8.88 18.02
C ASP A 279 17.32 7.66 17.31
N LEU A 280 16.86 6.71 18.12
CA LEU A 280 16.29 5.43 17.67
C LEU A 280 14.96 5.62 16.92
N THR A 281 14.32 6.78 17.04
CA THR A 281 13.10 7.11 16.26
C THR A 281 13.42 7.48 14.81
N GLN A 282 14.62 8.00 14.54
CA GLN A 282 15.11 8.36 13.20
C GLN A 282 15.76 7.19 12.46
N ALA A 283 16.29 6.19 13.18
CA ALA A 283 16.87 4.99 12.56
C ALA A 283 15.87 4.24 11.65
N SER A 284 16.34 3.80 10.48
CA SER A 284 15.61 2.89 9.59
C SER A 284 15.43 1.50 10.21
N ALA A 285 14.51 0.68 9.71
CA ALA A 285 14.34 -0.70 10.21
C ALA A 285 15.63 -1.53 10.02
N ALA A 286 16.24 -1.43 8.83
CA ALA A 286 17.55 -2.01 8.56
C ALA A 286 18.69 -1.40 9.41
N GLY A 287 18.55 -0.15 9.86
CA GLY A 287 19.47 0.51 10.79
C GLY A 287 19.36 -0.05 12.21
N LEU A 288 18.13 -0.15 12.73
CA LEU A 288 17.81 -0.74 14.02
C LEU A 288 18.31 -2.19 14.12
N ALA A 289 18.05 -3.02 13.11
CA ALA A 289 18.56 -4.40 13.06
C ALA A 289 20.10 -4.47 13.17
N LYS A 290 20.83 -3.55 12.52
CA LYS A 290 22.30 -3.44 12.64
C LYS A 290 22.76 -2.96 14.02
N LEU A 291 21.95 -2.17 14.74
CA LEU A 291 22.24 -1.74 16.12
C LEU A 291 21.96 -2.88 17.12
N TYR A 292 20.85 -3.61 16.95
CA TYR A 292 20.49 -4.78 17.77
C TYR A 292 21.52 -5.90 17.64
N ALA A 293 21.93 -6.22 16.40
CA ALA A 293 22.98 -7.20 16.12
C ALA A 293 24.33 -6.87 16.79
N LYS A 294 24.62 -5.59 17.02
CA LYS A 294 25.86 -5.09 17.63
C LYS A 294 25.72 -4.79 19.13
N GLY A 295 24.56 -5.04 19.74
CA GLY A 295 24.28 -4.64 21.14
C GLY A 295 24.40 -3.14 21.41
N ARG A 296 24.31 -2.29 20.37
CA ARG A 296 24.43 -0.83 20.47
C ARG A 296 23.11 -0.16 20.85
N ALA A 297 21.99 -0.82 20.54
CA ALA A 297 20.66 -0.50 21.00
C ALA A 297 19.86 -1.80 21.20
N SER A 298 18.70 -1.71 21.83
CA SER A 298 17.76 -2.80 22.11
C SER A 298 16.36 -2.51 21.53
N PRO A 299 15.58 -3.53 21.13
CA PRO A 299 14.16 -3.38 20.82
C PRO A 299 13.35 -2.71 21.94
N VAL A 300 13.74 -2.91 23.21
CA VAL A 300 13.07 -2.30 24.37
C VAL A 300 13.36 -0.80 24.45
N GLU A 301 14.59 -0.38 24.16
CA GLU A 301 14.99 1.03 24.11
C GLU A 301 14.30 1.74 22.94
N THR A 302 14.26 1.10 21.77
CA THR A 302 13.58 1.63 20.58
C THR A 302 12.08 1.78 20.81
N MET A 303 11.42 0.75 21.36
CA MET A 303 9.97 0.81 21.58
C MET A 303 9.62 1.89 22.62
N LYS A 304 10.43 2.06 23.69
CA LYS A 304 10.28 3.18 24.63
C LYS A 304 10.41 4.54 23.94
N ALA A 305 11.43 4.73 23.10
CA ALA A 305 11.65 5.99 22.39
C ALA A 305 10.50 6.32 21.43
N VAL A 306 10.01 5.33 20.67
CA VAL A 306 8.86 5.48 19.77
C VAL A 306 7.56 5.78 20.54
N LEU A 307 7.32 5.14 21.69
CA LEU A 307 6.15 5.42 22.52
C LEU A 307 6.17 6.85 23.09
N ALA A 308 7.30 7.29 23.67
CA ALA A 308 7.45 8.65 24.20
C ALA A 308 7.31 9.73 23.11
N ARG A 309 7.85 9.47 21.90
CA ARG A 309 7.67 10.38 20.75
C ARG A 309 6.21 10.37 20.23
N ALA A 310 5.52 9.24 20.27
CA ALA A 310 4.11 9.15 19.87
C ALA A 310 3.18 9.91 20.83
N GLU A 311 3.43 9.83 22.14
CA GLU A 311 2.76 10.63 23.17
C GLU A 311 2.95 12.14 22.92
N LYS A 312 4.19 12.57 22.68
CA LYS A 312 4.55 13.98 22.45
C LYS A 312 4.02 14.56 21.13
N MET A 313 4.02 13.76 20.04
CA MET A 313 3.59 14.22 18.71
C MET A 313 2.08 14.04 18.47
N GLY A 314 1.44 13.08 19.14
CA GLY A 314 0.06 12.67 18.93
C GLY A 314 -0.94 13.84 18.82
N PRO A 315 -0.99 14.76 19.80
CA PRO A 315 -1.92 15.89 19.79
C PRO A 315 -1.75 16.87 18.61
N ARG A 316 -0.56 16.93 17.99
CA ARG A 316 -0.26 17.89 16.92
C ARG A 316 -0.40 17.32 15.50
N ILE A 317 -0.17 16.01 15.31
CA ILE A 317 -0.30 15.37 13.98
C ILE A 317 -1.45 14.38 13.83
N ASN A 318 -2.02 13.88 14.94
CA ASN A 318 -3.18 12.98 14.96
C ASN A 318 -3.03 11.78 13.98
N ALA A 319 -1.88 11.12 14.01
CA ALA A 319 -1.50 10.07 13.05
C ALA A 319 -1.84 8.63 13.51
N LEU A 320 -2.08 8.43 14.82
CA LEU A 320 -2.32 7.14 15.45
C LEU A 320 -3.61 7.18 16.28
N CYS A 321 -4.57 6.29 15.99
CA CYS A 321 -5.84 6.20 16.71
C CYS A 321 -5.85 5.15 17.84
N ARG A 322 -4.85 4.27 17.90
CA ARG A 322 -4.67 3.29 18.98
C ARG A 322 -3.18 3.00 19.20
N ILE A 323 -2.75 2.87 20.46
CA ILE A 323 -1.41 2.40 20.84
C ILE A 323 -1.55 1.28 21.88
N ASP A 324 -0.80 0.19 21.74
CA ASP A 324 -0.81 -0.97 22.65
C ASP A 324 0.51 -1.05 23.42
N THR A 325 0.69 -0.13 24.36
CA THR A 325 1.91 0.06 25.17
C THR A 325 2.34 -1.21 25.91
N ALA A 326 1.38 -1.95 26.48
CA ALA A 326 1.67 -3.14 27.28
C ALA A 326 2.20 -4.30 26.42
N GLN A 327 1.52 -4.63 25.31
CA GLN A 327 1.91 -5.74 24.45
C GLN A 327 3.13 -5.41 23.60
N SER A 328 3.28 -4.17 23.14
CA SER A 328 4.46 -3.74 22.38
C SER A 328 5.75 -3.82 23.22
N LEU A 329 5.73 -3.37 24.48
CA LEU A 329 6.86 -3.55 25.40
C LEU A 329 7.09 -5.03 25.79
N ALA A 330 6.06 -5.87 25.81
CA ALA A 330 6.21 -7.32 26.02
C ALA A 330 6.88 -8.00 24.82
N ALA A 331 6.46 -7.68 23.60
CA ALA A 331 7.08 -8.14 22.36
C ALA A 331 8.53 -7.65 22.22
N ALA A 332 8.80 -6.39 22.60
CA ALA A 332 10.16 -5.84 22.64
C ALA A 332 11.08 -6.65 23.57
N ARG A 333 10.63 -7.00 24.78
CA ARG A 333 11.38 -7.86 25.71
C ARG A 333 11.59 -9.28 25.19
N ALA A 334 10.66 -9.81 24.37
CA ALA A 334 10.82 -11.11 23.72
C ALA A 334 11.84 -11.06 22.58
N SER A 335 11.84 -9.99 21.78
CA SER A 335 12.80 -9.72 20.71
C SER A 335 14.21 -9.50 21.25
N GLU A 336 14.36 -8.68 22.29
CA GLU A 336 15.65 -8.44 22.94
C GLU A 336 16.31 -9.74 23.42
N LYS A 337 15.52 -10.67 23.99
CA LYS A 337 15.99 -12.01 24.39
C LYS A 337 16.44 -12.89 23.22
N ARG A 338 15.97 -12.62 22.00
CA ARG A 338 16.40 -13.30 20.76
C ARG A 338 17.68 -12.68 20.20
N TRP A 339 17.75 -11.35 20.12
CA TRP A 339 18.95 -10.62 19.72
C TRP A 339 20.15 -10.89 20.64
N ARG A 340 19.97 -10.82 21.96
CA ARG A 340 21.02 -11.16 22.96
C ARG A 340 21.50 -12.63 22.89
N LYS A 341 20.80 -13.51 22.16
CA LYS A 341 21.18 -14.91 21.91
C LYS A 341 21.70 -15.16 20.49
N GLY A 342 21.82 -14.13 19.65
CA GLY A 342 22.19 -14.27 18.24
C GLY A 342 21.14 -15.01 17.39
N LYS A 343 19.87 -15.04 17.81
CA LYS A 343 18.78 -15.80 17.16
C LYS A 343 17.54 -14.95 16.85
N PRO A 344 17.65 -13.81 16.14
CA PRO A 344 16.50 -13.06 15.67
C PRO A 344 15.67 -13.86 14.66
N LEU A 345 14.37 -13.61 14.61
CA LEU A 345 13.43 -14.28 13.67
C LEU A 345 13.60 -13.77 12.23
N SER A 346 13.96 -12.50 12.06
CA SER A 346 14.20 -11.86 10.76
C SER A 346 14.96 -10.54 10.94
N PRO A 347 15.38 -9.84 9.86
CA PRO A 347 15.86 -8.46 9.94
C PRO A 347 14.82 -7.43 10.45
N LEU A 348 13.55 -7.81 10.60
CA LEU A 348 12.49 -6.98 11.20
C LEU A 348 12.18 -7.36 12.66
N ASP A 349 12.89 -8.33 13.24
CA ASP A 349 12.67 -8.74 14.63
C ASP A 349 12.94 -7.57 15.59
N GLY A 350 11.93 -7.15 16.34
CA GLY A 350 12.01 -6.03 17.28
C GLY A 350 11.76 -4.65 16.66
N VAL A 351 11.53 -4.55 15.36
CA VAL A 351 11.21 -3.29 14.67
C VAL A 351 9.74 -2.90 14.93
N PRO A 352 9.45 -1.67 15.41
CA PRO A 352 8.08 -1.17 15.53
C PRO A 352 7.40 -0.99 14.17
N VAL A 353 6.14 -1.42 14.04
CA VAL A 353 5.30 -1.21 12.86
C VAL A 353 3.89 -0.76 13.25
N SER A 354 3.40 0.31 12.60
CA SER A 354 2.02 0.75 12.70
C SER A 354 1.17 0.20 11.55
N ILE A 355 -0.10 -0.06 11.80
CA ILE A 355 -1.02 -0.69 10.86
C ILE A 355 -2.19 0.27 10.59
N LYS A 356 -2.47 0.59 9.32
CA LYS A 356 -3.67 1.37 8.96
C LYS A 356 -4.93 0.71 9.52
N GLU A 357 -5.80 1.48 10.16
CA GLU A 357 -7.01 0.98 10.83
C GLU A 357 -8.01 0.22 9.93
N LEU A 358 -7.86 0.31 8.60
CA LEU A 358 -8.61 -0.49 7.63
C LEU A 358 -8.15 -1.96 7.56
N VAL A 359 -7.01 -2.32 8.16
CA VAL A 359 -6.42 -3.66 8.16
C VAL A 359 -6.58 -4.30 9.54
N ARG A 360 -7.14 -5.52 9.58
CA ARG A 360 -7.43 -6.21 10.84
C ARG A 360 -6.18 -6.58 11.63
N VAL A 361 -6.20 -6.26 12.93
CA VAL A 361 -5.25 -6.73 13.94
C VAL A 361 -6.04 -7.44 15.03
N LYS A 362 -5.65 -8.68 15.37
CA LYS A 362 -6.35 -9.51 16.35
C LYS A 362 -6.41 -8.82 17.71
N GLY A 363 -7.61 -8.76 18.30
CA GLY A 363 -7.86 -8.12 19.59
C GLY A 363 -7.94 -6.59 19.56
N TRP A 364 -7.89 -5.96 18.39
CA TRP A 364 -8.11 -4.52 18.21
C TRP A 364 -9.38 -4.24 17.37
N PRO A 365 -10.06 -3.08 17.53
CA PRO A 365 -11.22 -2.71 16.72
C PRO A 365 -10.90 -2.58 15.22
N HIS A 366 -11.86 -2.89 14.35
CA HIS A 366 -11.80 -2.65 12.91
C HIS A 366 -12.61 -1.39 12.56
N SER A 367 -12.12 -0.23 13.01
CA SER A 367 -12.86 1.04 13.07
C SER A 367 -13.20 1.69 11.74
N MET A 368 -12.47 1.38 10.66
CA MET A 368 -12.70 1.93 9.31
C MET A 368 -12.75 3.47 9.21
N GLY A 369 -12.19 4.22 10.17
CA GLY A 369 -12.34 5.68 10.32
C GLY A 369 -13.77 6.14 10.63
N SER A 370 -14.68 5.21 10.94
CA SER A 370 -16.13 5.39 10.81
C SER A 370 -16.85 5.40 12.15
N LYS A 371 -17.86 6.25 12.31
CA LYS A 371 -18.81 6.11 13.44
C LYS A 371 -19.63 4.83 13.30
N LEU A 372 -20.09 4.55 12.08
CA LEU A 372 -21.03 3.48 11.73
C LEU A 372 -20.53 2.05 11.99
N SER A 373 -19.24 1.78 11.79
CA SER A 373 -18.70 0.41 11.80
C SER A 373 -18.82 -0.27 13.16
N ASP A 374 -18.90 -1.60 13.16
CA ASP A 374 -18.72 -2.38 14.39
C ASP A 374 -17.31 -2.14 14.96
N LYS A 375 -17.23 -1.93 16.28
CA LYS A 375 -15.98 -1.73 17.04
C LYS A 375 -15.56 -2.98 17.82
N THR A 376 -16.31 -4.08 17.69
CA THR A 376 -15.93 -5.40 18.22
C THR A 376 -14.49 -5.75 17.79
N PRO A 377 -13.62 -6.16 18.73
CA PRO A 377 -12.24 -6.50 18.40
C PRO A 377 -12.14 -7.66 17.40
N ALA A 378 -11.25 -7.54 16.41
CA ALA A 378 -11.07 -8.57 15.39
C ALA A 378 -10.60 -9.91 15.97
N ASP A 379 -11.16 -10.99 15.45
CA ASP A 379 -10.91 -12.39 15.82
C ASP A 379 -9.56 -12.92 15.32
N ALA A 380 -9.10 -12.42 14.17
CA ALA A 380 -7.87 -12.82 13.50
C ALA A 380 -7.10 -11.63 12.90
N ASP A 381 -5.78 -11.79 12.81
CA ASP A 381 -4.89 -10.86 12.10
C ASP A 381 -5.12 -10.99 10.57
N ALA A 382 -5.12 -9.85 9.87
CA ALA A 382 -4.97 -9.84 8.42
C ALA A 382 -3.62 -10.48 7.99
N PRO A 383 -3.48 -11.04 6.77
CA PRO A 383 -2.28 -11.75 6.35
C PRO A 383 -0.99 -10.96 6.59
N ALA A 384 -0.94 -9.69 6.15
CA ALA A 384 0.18 -8.78 6.37
C ALA A 384 0.60 -8.67 7.86
N VAL A 385 -0.38 -8.59 8.77
CA VAL A 385 -0.15 -8.43 10.21
C VAL A 385 0.36 -9.74 10.82
N ALA A 386 -0.22 -10.87 10.43
CA ALA A 386 0.23 -12.19 10.86
C ALA A 386 1.69 -12.45 10.42
N ARG A 387 2.01 -12.22 9.13
CA ARG A 387 3.38 -12.37 8.62
C ARG A 387 4.38 -11.46 9.35
N LEU A 388 4.02 -10.21 9.65
CA LEU A 388 4.86 -9.28 10.44
C LEU A 388 5.12 -9.78 11.87
N ARG A 389 4.11 -10.31 12.56
CA ARG A 389 4.27 -10.92 13.89
C ARG A 389 5.15 -12.18 13.83
N GLU A 390 4.97 -13.04 12.83
CA GLU A 390 5.80 -14.22 12.58
C GLU A 390 7.28 -13.83 12.36
N ALA A 391 7.53 -12.73 11.67
CA ALA A 391 8.87 -12.17 11.44
C ALA A 391 9.48 -11.47 12.69
N GLY A 392 8.72 -11.35 13.79
CA GLY A 392 9.15 -10.72 15.04
C GLY A 392 8.96 -9.20 15.12
N ALA A 393 8.31 -8.58 14.13
CA ALA A 393 8.03 -7.14 14.14
C ALA A 393 6.98 -6.78 15.21
N ILE A 394 7.15 -5.61 15.83
CA ILE A 394 6.31 -5.14 16.94
C ILE A 394 5.14 -4.32 16.37
N VAL A 395 4.05 -5.01 16.06
CA VAL A 395 2.74 -4.39 15.76
C VAL A 395 2.26 -3.67 17.03
N PHE A 396 2.40 -2.34 17.06
CA PHE A 396 2.26 -1.54 18.29
C PHE A 396 1.12 -0.50 18.26
N ALA A 397 0.68 -0.07 17.08
CA ALA A 397 -0.34 0.98 16.94
C ALA A 397 -1.23 0.80 15.69
N GLN A 398 -2.45 1.35 15.76
CA GLN A 398 -3.27 1.61 14.56
C GLN A 398 -3.05 3.05 14.12
N SER A 399 -2.83 3.26 12.82
CA SER A 399 -2.73 4.59 12.21
C SER A 399 -4.04 5.00 11.55
N THR A 400 -4.36 6.28 11.63
CA THR A 400 -5.59 6.88 11.12
C THR A 400 -5.75 6.75 9.61
N SER A 401 -7.00 6.70 9.17
CA SER A 401 -7.43 6.68 7.76
C SER A 401 -8.59 7.65 7.55
N SER A 402 -8.81 8.07 6.30
CA SER A 402 -10.13 8.56 5.90
C SER A 402 -11.17 7.45 6.07
N GLU A 403 -12.44 7.83 6.24
CA GLU A 403 -13.53 6.85 6.42
C GLU A 403 -13.61 5.87 5.25
N TYR A 404 -13.65 4.56 5.53
CA TYR A 404 -13.55 3.44 4.57
C TYR A 404 -12.39 3.52 3.55
N GLY A 405 -11.44 4.43 3.76
CA GLY A 405 -10.35 4.72 2.83
C GLY A 405 -10.74 5.52 1.58
N HIS A 406 -11.92 6.15 1.55
CA HIS A 406 -12.59 6.62 0.32
C HIS A 406 -11.96 7.83 -0.40
N LYS A 407 -11.11 8.64 0.25
CA LYS A 407 -10.58 9.90 -0.29
C LYS A 407 -9.06 10.03 -0.19
N GLY A 408 -8.48 10.95 -0.98
CA GLY A 408 -7.04 11.18 -1.10
C GLY A 408 -6.42 12.04 0.01
N VAL A 409 -7.18 12.38 1.05
CA VAL A 409 -6.73 13.07 2.28
C VAL A 409 -7.01 12.19 3.50
N THR A 410 -6.53 12.56 4.69
CA THR A 410 -6.77 11.79 5.92
C THR A 410 -7.43 12.64 6.98
N ASP A 411 -8.75 12.66 6.92
CA ASP A 411 -9.66 13.11 7.96
C ASP A 411 -10.89 12.17 7.96
N SER A 412 -11.53 11.99 9.12
CA SER A 412 -12.68 11.09 9.24
C SER A 412 -13.62 11.44 10.42
N PRO A 413 -14.91 11.04 10.37
CA PRO A 413 -15.88 11.37 11.43
C PRO A 413 -15.54 10.80 12.81
N LEU A 414 -14.72 9.74 12.88
CA LEU A 414 -14.32 9.10 14.13
C LEU A 414 -13.05 9.70 14.75
N HIS A 415 -12.15 10.25 13.94
CA HIS A 415 -10.80 10.65 14.38
C HIS A 415 -10.42 12.10 14.07
N GLY A 416 -11.25 12.86 13.35
CA GLY A 416 -10.92 14.22 12.93
C GLY A 416 -9.80 14.24 11.89
N ILE A 417 -9.08 15.36 11.80
CA ILE A 417 -8.06 15.62 10.77
C ILE A 417 -6.68 15.12 11.22
N SER A 418 -6.00 14.32 10.41
CA SER A 418 -4.56 14.05 10.52
C SER A 418 -3.76 15.11 9.76
N ARG A 419 -2.58 15.50 10.27
CA ARG A 419 -1.78 16.61 9.75
C ARG A 419 -0.41 16.15 9.25
N ASN A 420 0.13 16.85 8.27
CA ASN A 420 1.43 16.53 7.69
C ASN A 420 2.56 16.90 8.68
N PRO A 421 3.50 15.99 9.00
CA PRO A 421 4.61 16.31 9.89
C PRO A 421 5.58 17.37 9.34
N TRP A 422 5.65 17.55 8.01
CA TRP A 422 6.50 18.57 7.36
C TRP A 422 5.95 19.99 7.55
N ASN A 423 4.62 20.14 7.56
CA ASN A 423 3.91 21.37 7.93
C ASN A 423 2.49 20.98 8.40
N THR A 424 2.16 21.25 9.66
CA THR A 424 0.90 20.84 10.29
C THR A 424 -0.35 21.51 9.71
N GLU A 425 -0.19 22.60 8.94
CA GLU A 425 -1.27 23.22 8.16
C GLU A 425 -1.60 22.44 6.89
N ARG A 426 -0.74 21.51 6.46
CA ARG A 426 -0.91 20.73 5.22
C ARG A 426 -1.44 19.32 5.50
N THR A 427 -2.12 18.74 4.51
CA THR A 427 -2.62 17.36 4.56
C THR A 427 -1.48 16.36 4.41
N PRO A 428 -1.45 15.24 5.16
CA PRO A 428 -0.52 14.13 4.95
C PRO A 428 -0.93 13.29 3.72
N GLY A 429 -1.94 13.70 2.96
CA GLY A 429 -2.52 12.91 1.88
C GLY A 429 -3.33 11.75 2.44
N GLY A 430 -3.64 10.76 1.61
CA GLY A 430 -4.56 9.72 2.02
C GLY A 430 -4.86 8.67 0.96
N SER A 431 -5.62 7.64 1.31
CA SER A 431 -6.22 7.45 2.64
C SER A 431 -5.30 6.85 3.71
N SER A 432 -4.04 6.50 3.41
CA SER A 432 -3.07 6.03 4.43
C SER A 432 -2.22 7.18 5.04
N GLY A 433 -2.78 8.38 5.18
CA GLY A 433 -2.03 9.56 5.65
C GLY A 433 -1.56 9.45 7.09
N GLY A 434 -2.31 8.79 7.98
CA GLY A 434 -1.83 8.48 9.33
C GLY A 434 -0.60 7.59 9.34
N ALA A 435 -0.54 6.58 8.45
CA ALA A 435 0.62 5.72 8.28
C ALA A 435 1.84 6.50 7.75
N GLY A 436 1.62 7.38 6.77
CA GLY A 436 2.66 8.26 6.23
C GLY A 436 3.18 9.26 7.26
N ALA A 437 2.28 9.95 7.96
CA ALA A 437 2.60 10.92 9.00
C ALA A 437 3.34 10.25 10.18
N ALA A 438 2.92 9.06 10.61
CA ALA A 438 3.61 8.30 11.65
C ALA A 438 5.07 8.00 11.26
N VAL A 439 5.31 7.48 10.05
CA VAL A 439 6.67 7.13 9.58
C VAL A 439 7.54 8.37 9.34
N ALA A 440 7.00 9.46 8.79
CA ALA A 440 7.77 10.70 8.63
C ALA A 440 8.11 11.36 9.98
N ALA A 441 7.16 11.38 10.93
CA ALA A 441 7.36 11.94 12.27
C ALA A 441 8.26 11.09 13.19
N GLY A 442 8.73 9.92 12.77
CA GLY A 442 9.55 9.01 13.59
C GLY A 442 8.76 8.13 14.56
N LEU A 443 7.44 8.02 14.40
CA LEU A 443 6.56 7.17 15.22
C LEU A 443 6.64 5.70 14.75
N GLY A 444 7.86 5.17 14.72
CA GLY A 444 8.23 3.92 14.05
C GLY A 444 8.90 4.18 12.68
N PRO A 445 9.73 3.25 12.19
CA PRO A 445 10.40 3.35 10.90
C PRO A 445 9.56 2.84 9.70
N ILE A 446 8.53 2.04 9.96
CA ILE A 446 7.72 1.35 8.93
C ILE A 446 6.24 1.30 9.29
N ALA A 447 5.38 1.28 8.26
CA ALA A 447 3.94 1.16 8.41
C ALA A 447 3.29 0.34 7.28
N ILE A 448 2.12 -0.24 7.55
CA ILE A 448 1.24 -0.89 6.56
C ILE A 448 0.12 0.07 6.16
N GLY A 449 0.04 0.39 4.87
CA GLY A 449 -1.06 1.12 4.25
C GLY A 449 -1.93 0.24 3.34
N THR A 450 -2.98 0.84 2.80
CA THR A 450 -3.77 0.26 1.69
C THR A 450 -3.92 1.26 0.56
N ASP A 451 -3.96 0.78 -0.67
CA ASP A 451 -3.93 1.57 -1.91
C ASP A 451 -5.00 1.07 -2.89
N GLY A 452 -6.10 1.81 -3.00
CA GLY A 452 -7.20 1.52 -3.95
C GLY A 452 -7.25 2.45 -5.17
N GLY A 453 -6.64 3.64 -5.08
CA GLY A 453 -6.51 4.61 -6.16
C GLY A 453 -5.22 5.44 -6.10
N GLY A 454 -4.23 4.99 -5.31
CA GLY A 454 -3.08 5.79 -4.88
C GLY A 454 -2.85 5.83 -3.37
N SER A 455 -3.72 5.22 -2.56
CA SER A 455 -3.75 5.47 -1.11
C SER A 455 -2.52 4.99 -0.29
N VAL A 456 -1.50 4.37 -0.88
CA VAL A 456 -0.13 4.25 -0.30
C VAL A 456 0.82 5.28 -0.92
N ARG A 457 0.76 5.43 -2.25
CA ARG A 457 1.66 6.30 -3.04
C ARG A 457 1.44 7.80 -2.79
N ILE A 458 0.18 8.25 -2.75
CA ILE A 458 -0.21 9.64 -2.45
C ILE A 458 0.34 10.09 -1.09
N PRO A 459 0.07 9.41 0.04
CA PRO A 459 0.67 9.80 1.32
C PRO A 459 2.18 9.51 1.38
N ALA A 460 2.73 8.58 0.59
CA ALA A 460 4.18 8.47 0.48
C ALA A 460 4.79 9.73 -0.16
N SER A 461 4.22 10.24 -1.25
CA SER A 461 4.62 11.52 -1.86
C SER A 461 4.52 12.66 -0.87
N PHE A 462 3.35 12.86 -0.25
CA PHE A 462 3.10 14.01 0.64
C PHE A 462 3.87 13.97 1.96
N ASN A 463 4.34 12.81 2.42
CA ASN A 463 5.18 12.71 3.63
C ASN A 463 6.67 12.46 3.31
N GLY A 464 7.08 12.50 2.03
CA GLY A 464 8.47 12.31 1.62
C GLY A 464 9.00 10.90 1.89
N LEU A 465 8.18 9.87 1.70
CA LEU A 465 8.50 8.46 1.97
C LEU A 465 8.68 7.63 0.69
N VAL A 466 9.22 6.42 0.87
CA VAL A 466 9.03 5.33 -0.09
C VAL A 466 7.75 4.57 0.26
N GLY A 467 6.90 4.31 -0.75
CA GLY A 467 5.68 3.54 -0.59
C GLY A 467 5.40 2.68 -1.82
N LEU A 468 5.13 1.38 -1.62
CA LEU A 468 4.94 0.42 -2.70
C LEU A 468 3.48 -0.06 -2.75
N LYS A 469 2.84 0.12 -3.91
CA LYS A 469 1.69 -0.66 -4.33
C LYS A 469 2.16 -1.82 -5.21
N ALA A 470 2.33 -3.00 -4.60
CA ALA A 470 2.73 -4.22 -5.28
C ALA A 470 1.77 -4.62 -6.42
N THR A 471 2.18 -5.58 -7.26
CA THR A 471 1.27 -6.28 -8.18
C THR A 471 0.06 -6.80 -7.39
N PHE A 472 -1.16 -6.69 -7.93
CA PHE A 472 -2.35 -7.19 -7.24
C PHE A 472 -2.23 -8.68 -6.90
N GLY A 473 -2.64 -9.07 -5.68
CA GLY A 473 -2.47 -10.43 -5.15
C GLY A 473 -1.06 -10.80 -4.66
N ARG A 474 -0.02 -9.98 -4.89
CA ARG A 474 1.36 -10.26 -4.41
C ARG A 474 1.48 -10.13 -2.89
N VAL A 475 0.80 -9.17 -2.29
CA VAL A 475 0.63 -9.05 -0.83
C VAL A 475 -0.82 -9.44 -0.51
N PRO A 476 -1.09 -10.61 0.12
CA PRO A 476 -2.45 -11.09 0.32
C PRO A 476 -3.30 -10.18 1.23
N ALA A 477 -4.54 -9.92 0.82
CA ALA A 477 -5.49 -9.08 1.52
C ALA A 477 -6.70 -9.89 2.03
N TRP A 478 -6.86 -9.95 3.36
CA TRP A 478 -8.08 -10.46 3.99
C TRP A 478 -8.42 -9.65 5.26
N PRO A 479 -9.70 -9.27 5.48
CA PRO A 479 -10.78 -9.32 4.49
C PRO A 479 -10.48 -8.40 3.28
N PRO A 480 -11.12 -8.63 2.12
CA PRO A 480 -11.02 -7.72 0.98
C PRO A 480 -11.46 -6.29 1.31
N SER A 481 -10.98 -5.32 0.52
CA SER A 481 -11.47 -3.93 0.59
C SER A 481 -12.94 -3.84 0.18
N MET A 482 -13.62 -2.80 0.67
CA MET A 482 -14.93 -2.38 0.15
C MET A 482 -14.88 -2.10 -1.37
N THR A 483 -13.76 -1.57 -1.85
CA THR A 483 -13.47 -1.33 -3.27
C THR A 483 -12.84 -2.54 -3.98
N GLY A 484 -13.00 -3.73 -3.39
CA GLY A 484 -12.72 -5.02 -4.01
C GLY A 484 -11.31 -5.13 -4.59
N ASP A 485 -11.26 -5.51 -5.87
CA ASP A 485 -10.05 -5.86 -6.62
C ASP A 485 -9.30 -4.65 -7.20
N LEU A 486 -9.60 -3.43 -6.74
CA LEU A 486 -8.76 -2.25 -6.93
C LEU A 486 -7.69 -2.10 -5.83
N ALA A 487 -7.92 -2.73 -4.67
CA ALA A 487 -7.19 -2.43 -3.45
C ALA A 487 -6.02 -3.39 -3.17
N ASN A 488 -4.82 -2.83 -3.05
CA ASN A 488 -3.64 -3.49 -2.52
C ASN A 488 -3.45 -3.17 -1.01
N THR A 489 -2.88 -4.11 -0.25
CA THR A 489 -2.11 -3.79 0.97
C THR A 489 -0.65 -3.53 0.58
N GLY A 490 0.03 -2.57 1.21
CA GLY A 490 1.40 -2.19 0.81
C GLY A 490 2.25 -1.58 1.92
N PRO A 491 3.59 -1.74 1.87
CA PRO A 491 4.52 -1.16 2.85
C PRO A 491 4.81 0.32 2.57
N MET A 492 5.01 1.08 3.66
CA MET A 492 5.47 2.47 3.67
C MET A 492 6.65 2.62 4.63
N ALA A 493 7.73 3.26 4.19
CA ALA A 493 8.95 3.42 4.98
C ALA A 493 9.78 4.64 4.56
N ARG A 494 10.75 5.04 5.40
CA ARG A 494 11.73 6.08 5.03
C ARG A 494 12.77 5.62 3.99
N THR A 495 12.91 4.31 3.74
CA THR A 495 13.86 3.77 2.75
C THR A 495 13.28 2.63 1.93
N ALA A 496 13.74 2.48 0.67
CA ALA A 496 13.36 1.37 -0.18
C ALA A 496 13.87 0.00 0.35
N LEU A 497 14.97 0.00 1.11
CA LEU A 497 15.47 -1.19 1.82
C LEU A 497 14.48 -1.68 2.87
N ASP A 498 13.89 -0.78 3.65
CA ASP A 498 12.89 -1.16 4.65
C ASP A 498 11.61 -1.69 3.96
N CYS A 499 11.14 -1.06 2.88
CA CYS A 499 10.05 -1.59 2.06
C CYS A 499 10.35 -2.99 1.48
N ALA A 500 11.58 -3.25 1.05
CA ALA A 500 12.00 -4.54 0.52
C ALA A 500 12.11 -5.63 1.62
N LEU A 501 12.60 -5.26 2.81
CA LEU A 501 12.58 -6.14 3.99
C LEU A 501 11.14 -6.49 4.41
N MET A 502 10.20 -5.55 4.27
CA MET A 502 8.78 -5.84 4.45
C MET A 502 8.25 -6.78 3.35
N MET A 503 8.59 -6.57 2.07
CA MET A 503 8.13 -7.47 0.99
C MET A 503 8.57 -8.93 1.18
N ASN A 504 9.79 -9.18 1.67
CA ASN A 504 10.25 -10.53 2.04
C ASN A 504 9.34 -11.26 3.07
N VAL A 505 8.55 -10.49 3.83
CA VAL A 505 7.62 -11.00 4.85
C VAL A 505 6.17 -11.00 4.32
N LEU A 506 5.77 -9.91 3.66
CA LEU A 506 4.41 -9.63 3.19
C LEU A 506 4.01 -10.43 1.94
N ALA A 507 4.96 -10.81 1.08
CA ALA A 507 4.69 -11.51 -0.18
C ALA A 507 4.38 -13.01 -0.03
N ARG A 508 4.31 -13.51 1.22
CA ARG A 508 4.00 -14.92 1.53
C ARG A 508 2.50 -15.20 1.34
N PRO A 509 2.11 -16.22 0.54
CA PRO A 509 0.71 -16.54 0.26
C PRO A 509 -0.13 -16.79 1.52
N ASP A 510 -1.44 -16.54 1.42
CA ASP A 510 -2.43 -16.78 2.47
C ASP A 510 -3.76 -17.18 1.82
N ALA A 511 -4.28 -18.37 2.11
CA ALA A 511 -5.44 -18.96 1.43
C ALA A 511 -6.77 -18.24 1.69
N ARG A 512 -6.77 -17.19 2.52
CA ARG A 512 -7.93 -16.33 2.78
C ARG A 512 -8.13 -15.22 1.73
N ASP A 513 -7.13 -14.97 0.88
CA ASP A 513 -7.24 -14.05 -0.25
C ASP A 513 -7.58 -14.83 -1.54
N PRO A 514 -8.78 -14.65 -2.15
CA PRO A 514 -9.16 -15.35 -3.38
C PRO A 514 -8.36 -14.91 -4.62
N PHE A 515 -7.54 -13.84 -4.51
CA PHE A 515 -6.64 -13.36 -5.56
C PHE A 515 -5.16 -13.55 -5.21
N GLY A 516 -4.84 -14.23 -4.11
CA GLY A 516 -3.47 -14.42 -3.65
C GLY A 516 -2.58 -15.14 -4.68
N LEU A 517 -1.45 -14.53 -5.03
CA LEU A 517 -0.50 -15.13 -5.97
C LEU A 517 0.35 -16.24 -5.31
N PRO A 518 0.82 -17.23 -6.06
CA PRO A 518 1.88 -18.15 -5.61
C PRO A 518 3.13 -17.39 -5.17
N ALA A 519 3.90 -17.97 -4.25
CA ALA A 519 5.19 -17.43 -3.83
C ALA A 519 6.14 -17.30 -5.03
N ASP A 520 6.84 -16.17 -5.15
CA ASP A 520 7.78 -15.89 -6.24
C ASP A 520 9.22 -16.35 -5.94
N GLY A 521 9.53 -16.70 -4.70
CA GLY A 521 10.88 -17.04 -4.26
C GLY A 521 11.85 -15.85 -4.25
N ILE A 522 11.36 -14.62 -4.32
CA ILE A 522 12.20 -13.43 -4.45
C ILE A 522 12.60 -12.89 -3.07
N ASP A 523 13.91 -12.83 -2.82
CA ASP A 523 14.47 -11.96 -1.78
C ASP A 523 14.62 -10.53 -2.34
N TYR A 524 13.58 -9.72 -2.11
CA TYR A 524 13.46 -8.34 -2.54
C TYR A 524 14.62 -7.48 -2.02
N ALA A 525 15.04 -7.68 -0.77
CA ALA A 525 16.13 -6.92 -0.18
C ALA A 525 17.48 -7.23 -0.86
N LYS A 526 17.75 -8.50 -1.19
CA LYS A 526 18.93 -8.88 -2.00
C LYS A 526 18.86 -8.36 -3.44
N LYS A 527 17.66 -8.22 -4.03
CA LYS A 527 17.48 -7.74 -5.42
C LYS A 527 17.70 -6.24 -5.61
N LEU A 528 17.72 -5.42 -4.55
CA LEU A 528 17.88 -3.97 -4.67
C LEU A 528 19.17 -3.53 -5.38
N GLY A 529 20.27 -4.25 -5.17
CA GLY A 529 21.55 -4.02 -5.84
C GLY A 529 21.60 -4.34 -7.34
N GLY A 530 20.44 -4.54 -7.98
CA GLY A 530 20.33 -4.68 -9.43
C GLY A 530 20.89 -3.48 -10.19
N LYS A 531 21.56 -3.75 -11.32
CA LYS A 531 22.06 -2.71 -12.23
C LYS A 531 20.90 -2.22 -13.11
N LEU A 532 20.65 -0.92 -13.12
CA LEU A 532 19.67 -0.29 -14.04
C LEU A 532 20.23 -0.02 -15.45
N LYS A 533 21.52 -0.33 -15.68
CA LYS A 533 22.22 0.01 -16.93
C LYS A 533 21.56 -0.65 -18.15
N LYS A 534 21.27 0.15 -19.18
CA LYS A 534 20.56 -0.19 -20.43
C LYS A 534 19.05 -0.47 -20.32
N LEU A 535 18.40 -0.27 -19.17
CA LEU A 535 16.93 -0.34 -19.09
C LEU A 535 16.30 0.76 -19.98
N ARG A 536 15.20 0.41 -20.66
CA ARG A 536 14.37 1.38 -21.40
C ARG A 536 13.34 1.99 -20.44
N VAL A 537 13.33 3.31 -20.32
CA VAL A 537 12.50 4.02 -19.34
C VAL A 537 11.67 5.06 -20.08
N GLY A 538 10.36 4.84 -20.13
CA GLY A 538 9.44 5.87 -20.63
C GLY A 538 9.20 6.91 -19.53
N PHE A 539 9.28 8.19 -19.86
CA PHE A 539 8.88 9.29 -18.99
C PHE A 539 7.61 9.94 -19.51
N VAL A 540 6.60 10.06 -18.65
CA VAL A 540 5.33 10.71 -18.97
C VAL A 540 5.06 11.78 -17.92
N LEU A 541 5.15 13.06 -18.31
CA LEU A 541 4.93 14.18 -17.39
C LEU A 541 3.45 14.44 -17.09
N ARG A 542 2.55 14.16 -18.04
CA ARG A 542 1.09 14.32 -17.93
C ARG A 542 0.40 13.16 -18.63
N PHE A 543 -0.71 12.67 -18.07
CA PHE A 543 -1.55 11.65 -18.74
C PHE A 543 -2.62 12.26 -19.66
N GLY A 544 -2.85 13.57 -19.56
CA GLY A 544 -3.74 14.34 -20.42
C GLY A 544 -3.70 15.82 -20.00
N ASP A 545 -4.64 16.62 -20.50
CA ASP A 545 -4.75 18.04 -20.13
C ASP A 545 -5.41 18.24 -18.76
N HIS A 546 -4.70 17.81 -17.70
CA HIS A 546 -5.02 18.12 -16.32
C HIS A 546 -4.10 19.24 -15.80
N PRO A 547 -4.55 20.06 -14.84
CA PRO A 547 -3.67 20.95 -14.10
C PRO A 547 -2.48 20.19 -13.50
N LEU A 548 -1.31 20.82 -13.49
CA LEU A 548 -0.09 20.31 -12.89
C LEU A 548 0.70 21.50 -12.35
N ASP A 549 1.01 21.45 -11.06
CA ASP A 549 1.89 22.38 -10.38
C ASP A 549 3.26 22.43 -11.08
N ILE A 550 3.70 23.64 -11.45
CA ILE A 550 4.91 23.84 -12.28
C ILE A 550 6.20 23.46 -11.52
N GLU A 551 6.20 23.57 -10.19
CA GLU A 551 7.33 23.14 -9.36
C GLU A 551 7.37 21.62 -9.27
N VAL A 552 6.22 20.95 -9.11
CA VAL A 552 6.11 19.48 -9.22
C VAL A 552 6.57 19.01 -10.60
N ALA A 553 6.15 19.68 -11.68
CA ALA A 553 6.56 19.35 -13.04
C ALA A 553 8.08 19.45 -13.21
N ALA A 554 8.68 20.57 -12.78
CA ALA A 554 10.11 20.79 -12.90
C ALA A 554 10.94 19.83 -12.02
N MET A 555 10.49 19.55 -10.80
CA MET A 555 11.14 18.59 -9.90
C MET A 555 11.11 17.16 -10.46
N VAL A 556 9.95 16.70 -10.93
CA VAL A 556 9.79 15.34 -11.45
C VAL A 556 10.52 15.16 -12.79
N THR A 557 10.50 16.15 -13.68
CA THR A 557 11.30 16.10 -14.93
C THR A 557 12.79 16.00 -14.64
N ARG A 558 13.33 16.80 -13.70
CA ARG A 558 14.74 16.65 -13.26
C ARG A 558 15.00 15.26 -12.68
N ALA A 559 14.10 14.75 -11.85
CA ALA A 559 14.22 13.42 -11.23
C ALA A 559 14.21 12.28 -12.26
N ALA A 560 13.41 12.40 -13.31
CA ALA A 560 13.39 11.42 -14.41
C ALA A 560 14.72 11.39 -15.17
N ARG A 561 15.28 12.56 -15.51
CA ARG A 561 16.57 12.66 -16.21
C ARG A 561 17.74 12.08 -15.40
N GLN A 562 17.69 12.14 -14.06
CA GLN A 562 18.71 11.50 -13.23
C GLN A 562 18.79 9.95 -13.38
N PHE A 563 17.81 9.29 -14.00
CA PHE A 563 17.95 7.87 -14.38
C PHE A 563 18.95 7.65 -15.53
N GLU A 564 19.22 8.65 -16.37
CA GLU A 564 20.27 8.61 -17.40
C GLU A 564 21.65 8.47 -16.76
N ALA A 565 21.91 9.21 -15.67
CA ALA A 565 23.11 9.09 -14.84
C ALA A 565 23.21 7.73 -14.11
N LEU A 566 22.08 7.06 -13.85
CA LEU A 566 22.03 5.66 -13.38
C LEU A 566 22.24 4.63 -14.51
N GLY A 567 22.41 5.09 -15.75
CA GLY A 567 22.70 4.28 -16.93
C GLY A 567 21.48 3.77 -17.69
N CYS A 568 20.27 4.28 -17.40
CA CYS A 568 19.07 4.01 -18.19
C CYS A 568 19.09 4.77 -19.52
N LYS A 569 18.18 4.40 -20.44
CA LYS A 569 17.71 5.27 -21.52
C LYS A 569 16.36 5.86 -21.09
N VAL A 570 16.24 7.19 -21.03
CA VAL A 570 15.01 7.88 -20.65
C VAL A 570 14.43 8.59 -21.88
N GLU A 571 13.26 8.15 -22.30
CA GLU A 571 12.57 8.61 -23.52
C GLU A 571 11.26 9.29 -23.09
N ASP A 572 10.99 10.52 -23.55
CA ASP A 572 9.66 11.12 -23.38
C ASP A 572 8.65 10.34 -24.22
N VAL A 573 7.54 9.94 -23.61
CA VAL A 573 6.51 9.12 -24.26
C VAL A 573 5.13 9.59 -23.87
N GLU A 574 4.14 9.22 -24.67
CA GLU A 574 2.73 9.45 -24.35
C GLU A 574 2.15 8.30 -23.53
N ALA A 575 1.08 8.61 -22.80
CA ALA A 575 0.27 7.60 -22.13
C ALA A 575 -0.47 6.74 -23.18
N PRO A 576 -0.44 5.39 -23.14
CA PRO A 576 -0.90 4.55 -24.24
C PRO A 576 -2.44 4.41 -24.37
N PHE A 577 -3.22 5.37 -23.87
CA PHE A 577 -4.69 5.32 -23.74
C PHE A 577 -5.24 6.73 -23.42
N SER A 578 -6.56 6.92 -23.53
CA SER A 578 -7.25 8.17 -23.16
C SER A 578 -7.39 8.34 -21.65
N TYR A 579 -6.75 9.36 -21.07
CA TYR A 579 -6.88 9.70 -19.65
C TYR A 579 -8.34 9.93 -19.19
N PRO A 580 -9.19 10.68 -19.92
CA PRO A 580 -10.61 10.81 -19.58
C PRO A 580 -11.37 9.48 -19.49
N GLU A 581 -11.06 8.49 -20.33
CA GLU A 581 -11.72 7.18 -20.31
C GLU A 581 -11.27 6.34 -19.12
N ALA A 582 -9.95 6.30 -18.85
CA ALA A 582 -9.42 5.62 -17.67
C ALA A 582 -9.92 6.27 -16.36
N GLY A 583 -10.06 7.59 -16.33
CA GLY A 583 -10.68 8.34 -15.23
C GLY A 583 -12.15 7.96 -15.03
N ARG A 584 -12.96 7.99 -16.10
CA ARG A 584 -14.37 7.59 -16.07
C ARG A 584 -14.54 6.15 -15.58
N ALA A 585 -13.74 5.21 -16.10
CA ALA A 585 -13.76 3.81 -15.67
C ALA A 585 -13.40 3.65 -14.19
N PHE A 586 -12.38 4.37 -13.68
CA PHE A 586 -12.05 4.35 -12.25
C PHE A 586 -13.20 4.87 -11.38
N VAL A 587 -13.81 6.01 -11.75
CA VAL A 587 -14.93 6.59 -10.99
C VAL A 587 -16.13 5.65 -10.93
N ILE A 588 -16.46 4.97 -12.03
CA ILE A 588 -17.53 3.96 -12.07
C ILE A 588 -17.22 2.82 -11.07
N HIS A 589 -16.05 2.16 -11.17
CA HIS A 589 -15.68 1.07 -10.25
C HIS A 589 -15.61 1.52 -8.78
N TRP A 590 -15.19 2.76 -8.52
CA TRP A 590 -15.06 3.30 -7.16
C TRP A 590 -16.44 3.57 -6.54
N LEU A 591 -17.26 4.40 -7.18
CA LEU A 591 -18.54 4.84 -6.61
C LEU A 591 -19.58 3.71 -6.57
N ALA A 592 -19.63 2.85 -7.60
CA ALA A 592 -20.53 1.69 -7.63
C ALA A 592 -20.14 0.59 -6.62
N ALA A 593 -18.92 0.62 -6.08
CA ALA A 593 -18.56 -0.17 -4.90
C ALA A 593 -19.00 0.51 -3.60
N LEU A 594 -18.85 1.83 -3.48
CA LEU A 594 -19.23 2.59 -2.27
C LEU A 594 -20.74 2.56 -1.99
N GLN A 595 -21.62 2.46 -3.00
CA GLN A 595 -23.07 2.36 -2.79
C GLN A 595 -23.50 1.16 -1.90
N ARG A 596 -22.66 0.11 -1.80
CA ARG A 596 -22.89 -1.02 -0.88
C ARG A 596 -23.02 -0.57 0.59
N LEU A 597 -22.45 0.58 0.97
CA LEU A 597 -22.64 1.18 2.29
C LEU A 597 -24.12 1.47 2.62
N LEU A 598 -24.90 1.93 1.65
CA LEU A 598 -26.34 2.21 1.79
C LEU A 598 -27.19 0.94 1.94
N GLN A 599 -26.58 -0.23 1.73
CA GLN A 599 -27.16 -1.55 1.94
C GLN A 599 -26.66 -2.22 3.24
N LEU A 600 -25.64 -1.63 3.88
CA LEU A 600 -25.06 -2.08 5.16
C LEU A 600 -25.59 -1.25 6.33
N TYR A 601 -25.95 0.01 6.09
CA TYR A 601 -26.45 0.94 7.09
C TYR A 601 -27.80 1.53 6.64
N PRO A 602 -28.81 1.59 7.52
CA PRO A 602 -30.10 2.16 7.19
C PRO A 602 -30.03 3.69 7.13
N GLU A 603 -30.99 4.29 6.43
CA GLU A 603 -31.03 5.75 6.23
C GLU A 603 -31.08 6.57 7.52
N SER A 604 -31.66 6.01 8.59
CA SER A 604 -31.68 6.60 9.93
C SER A 604 -30.31 6.67 10.64
N ARG A 605 -29.21 6.38 9.94
CA ARG A 605 -27.82 6.59 10.38
C ARG A 605 -26.97 7.32 9.34
N HIS A 606 -27.57 7.87 8.26
CA HIS A 606 -26.81 8.50 7.18
C HIS A 606 -26.05 9.77 7.62
N ASP A 607 -26.45 10.39 8.73
CA ASP A 607 -25.78 11.50 9.40
C ASP A 607 -24.46 11.13 10.12
N GLU A 608 -24.21 9.84 10.33
CA GLU A 608 -22.95 9.35 10.93
C GLU A 608 -21.78 9.23 9.94
N PHE A 609 -22.05 9.24 8.64
CA PHE A 609 -21.04 9.21 7.58
C PHE A 609 -20.22 10.50 7.50
N ASP A 610 -19.04 10.42 6.88
CA ASP A 610 -18.46 11.56 6.18
C ASP A 610 -19.42 11.99 5.05
N PRO A 611 -19.87 13.26 4.99
CA PRO A 611 -20.76 13.74 3.94
C PRO A 611 -20.24 13.44 2.53
N ASN A 612 -18.92 13.38 2.36
CA ASN A 612 -18.25 13.08 1.10
C ASN A 612 -18.38 11.60 0.72
N LEU A 613 -18.37 10.70 1.72
CA LEU A 613 -18.61 9.28 1.52
C LEU A 613 -20.09 9.00 1.22
N LEU A 614 -21.01 9.65 1.96
CA LEU A 614 -22.45 9.54 1.70
C LEU A 614 -22.81 10.03 0.29
N ALA A 615 -22.27 11.18 -0.13
CA ALA A 615 -22.47 11.70 -1.49
C ALA A 615 -21.91 10.74 -2.54
N GLY A 616 -20.69 10.21 -2.35
CA GLY A 616 -20.10 9.21 -3.25
C GLY A 616 -20.90 7.91 -3.34
N ALA A 617 -21.41 7.40 -2.21
CA ALA A 617 -22.25 6.21 -2.16
C ALA A 617 -23.62 6.44 -2.83
N LYS A 618 -24.25 7.60 -2.63
CA LYS A 618 -25.49 8.00 -3.33
C LYS A 618 -25.28 8.19 -4.83
N ALA A 619 -24.16 8.79 -5.24
CA ALA A 619 -23.78 8.89 -6.66
C ALA A 619 -23.54 7.51 -7.29
N GLY A 620 -23.01 6.54 -6.53
CA GLY A 620 -22.83 5.16 -6.95
C GLY A 620 -24.12 4.44 -7.37
N LEU A 621 -25.29 4.85 -6.87
CA LEU A 621 -26.60 4.33 -7.29
C LEU A 621 -27.00 4.73 -8.72
N ARG A 622 -26.33 5.74 -9.31
CA ARG A 622 -26.62 6.22 -10.68
C ARG A 622 -26.04 5.30 -11.76
N TYR A 623 -25.06 4.46 -11.44
CA TYR A 623 -24.42 3.57 -12.40
C TYR A 623 -25.18 2.26 -12.54
N SER A 624 -25.57 1.94 -13.77
CA SER A 624 -26.26 0.70 -14.10
C SER A 624 -25.30 -0.49 -14.16
N LEU A 625 -25.87 -1.70 -14.26
CA LEU A 625 -25.09 -2.90 -14.58
C LEU A 625 -24.34 -2.75 -15.92
N GLN A 626 -24.91 -2.03 -16.89
CA GLN A 626 -24.27 -1.80 -18.18
C GLN A 626 -23.05 -0.89 -18.06
N ASP A 627 -23.11 0.14 -17.22
CA ASP A 627 -21.96 1.03 -16.94
C ASP A 627 -20.82 0.25 -16.28
N MET A 628 -21.16 -0.64 -15.33
CA MET A 628 -20.18 -1.54 -14.71
C MET A 628 -19.57 -2.53 -15.71
N VAL A 629 -20.36 -3.10 -16.62
CA VAL A 629 -19.86 -3.99 -17.69
C VAL A 629 -18.95 -3.22 -18.64
N ASN A 630 -19.33 -2.02 -19.07
CA ASN A 630 -18.52 -1.16 -19.93
C ASN A 630 -17.19 -0.79 -19.22
N ALA A 631 -17.24 -0.37 -17.96
CA ALA A 631 -16.04 -0.06 -17.18
C ALA A 631 -15.14 -1.29 -16.96
N GLN A 632 -15.68 -2.51 -16.90
CA GLN A 632 -14.88 -3.75 -16.91
C GLN A 632 -14.22 -4.02 -18.28
N VAL A 633 -14.83 -3.60 -19.40
CA VAL A 633 -14.20 -3.66 -20.74
C VAL A 633 -13.06 -2.64 -20.83
N THR A 634 -13.30 -1.37 -20.53
CA THR A 634 -12.27 -0.31 -20.52
C THR A 634 -11.11 -0.65 -19.59
N ARG A 635 -11.37 -1.28 -18.44
CA ARG A 635 -10.33 -1.77 -17.52
C ARG A 635 -9.42 -2.84 -18.14
N ARG A 636 -9.94 -3.69 -19.03
CA ARG A 636 -9.15 -4.70 -19.77
C ARG A 636 -8.34 -4.06 -20.90
N GLU A 637 -8.95 -3.14 -21.65
CA GLU A 637 -8.30 -2.40 -22.74
C GLU A 637 -7.13 -1.57 -22.21
N LEU A 638 -7.34 -0.84 -21.11
CA LEU A 638 -6.29 -0.12 -20.38
C LEU A 638 -5.17 -1.04 -19.89
N ALA A 639 -5.50 -2.26 -19.45
CA ALA A 639 -4.49 -3.25 -19.04
C ALA A 639 -3.69 -3.80 -20.24
N ILE A 640 -4.33 -4.01 -21.39
CA ILE A 640 -3.66 -4.42 -22.64
C ILE A 640 -2.71 -3.31 -23.11
N ALA A 641 -3.16 -2.05 -23.12
CA ALA A 641 -2.36 -0.88 -23.49
C ALA A 641 -1.09 -0.76 -22.63
N TRP A 642 -1.21 -0.84 -21.30
CA TRP A 642 -0.05 -0.81 -20.40
C TRP A 642 0.84 -2.05 -20.52
N ASN A 643 0.30 -3.25 -20.78
CA ASN A 643 1.13 -4.43 -21.05
C ASN A 643 1.94 -4.30 -22.36
N LEU A 644 1.35 -3.76 -23.43
CA LEU A 644 2.05 -3.47 -24.69
C LEU A 644 3.10 -2.37 -24.53
N PHE A 645 2.87 -1.39 -23.65
CA PHE A 645 3.88 -0.43 -23.22
C PHE A 645 5.04 -1.11 -22.49
N PHE A 646 4.78 -1.99 -21.51
CA PHE A 646 5.84 -2.69 -20.77
C PHE A 646 6.54 -3.83 -21.53
N ALA A 647 6.12 -4.14 -22.76
CA ALA A 647 6.94 -4.88 -23.73
C ALA A 647 8.02 -3.99 -24.40
N LYS A 648 7.74 -2.68 -24.53
CA LYS A 648 8.65 -1.66 -25.08
C LYS A 648 9.52 -0.99 -24.02
N TYR A 649 9.06 -0.89 -22.77
CA TYR A 649 9.75 -0.21 -21.67
C TYR A 649 9.86 -1.09 -20.43
N ASP A 650 10.99 -1.01 -19.74
CA ASP A 650 11.23 -1.72 -18.47
C ASP A 650 10.63 -0.97 -17.28
N LEU A 651 10.59 0.35 -17.36
CA LEU A 651 10.01 1.24 -16.36
C LEU A 651 9.20 2.35 -17.03
N LEU A 652 8.21 2.84 -16.29
CA LEU A 652 7.57 4.14 -16.50
C LEU A 652 7.95 5.05 -15.33
N LEU A 653 8.31 6.29 -15.64
CA LEU A 653 8.45 7.39 -14.70
C LEU A 653 7.34 8.43 -14.94
N THR A 654 6.76 8.93 -13.87
CA THR A 654 5.62 9.88 -13.88
C THR A 654 5.57 10.60 -12.53
N PRO A 655 4.98 11.79 -12.39
CA PRO A 655 4.65 12.32 -11.07
C PRO A 655 3.74 11.34 -10.31
N THR A 656 3.80 11.33 -8.98
CA THR A 656 2.83 10.57 -8.17
C THR A 656 1.47 11.27 -8.11
N VAL A 657 1.50 12.60 -8.00
CA VAL A 657 0.36 13.51 -7.87
C VAL A 657 0.71 14.82 -8.55
N ALA A 658 -0.29 15.62 -8.92
CA ALA A 658 -0.12 16.82 -9.74
C ALA A 658 0.03 18.12 -8.93
N VAL A 659 0.16 18.02 -7.60
CA VAL A 659 0.21 19.14 -6.64
C VAL A 659 1.14 18.82 -5.47
N LYS A 660 1.59 19.86 -4.77
CA LYS A 660 2.20 19.77 -3.44
C LYS A 660 1.17 19.41 -2.35
N PRO A 661 1.60 19.03 -1.12
CA PRO A 661 0.70 18.94 0.04
C PRO A 661 -0.08 20.24 0.28
N PHE A 662 -1.39 20.19 0.07
CA PHE A 662 -2.32 21.33 0.22
C PHE A 662 -2.93 21.42 1.62
N ALA A 663 -3.77 22.42 1.89
CA ALA A 663 -4.33 22.71 3.21
C ALA A 663 -5.04 21.50 3.87
N ALA A 664 -4.74 21.25 5.14
CA ALA A 664 -5.37 20.22 5.96
C ALA A 664 -6.86 20.56 6.21
N GLY A 665 -7.73 19.56 6.07
CA GLY A 665 -9.18 19.74 6.17
C GLY A 665 -9.89 20.12 4.86
N LYS A 666 -9.17 20.51 3.80
CA LYS A 666 -9.72 20.50 2.43
C LYS A 666 -9.73 19.06 1.89
N ASN A 667 -10.80 18.69 1.18
CA ASN A 667 -10.88 17.41 0.45
C ASN A 667 -10.16 17.44 -0.91
N LEU A 668 -10.03 18.62 -1.50
CA LEU A 668 -9.43 18.89 -2.81
C LEU A 668 -8.50 20.11 -2.70
N PRO A 669 -7.40 20.17 -3.46
CA PRO A 669 -6.64 21.40 -3.65
C PRO A 669 -7.42 22.38 -4.54
N ASP A 670 -7.06 23.65 -4.45
CA ASP A 670 -7.55 24.68 -5.36
C ASP A 670 -6.88 24.55 -6.74
N GLY A 671 -7.61 24.86 -7.80
CA GLY A 671 -7.16 24.83 -9.18
C GLY A 671 -6.62 26.17 -9.68
N PRO A 672 -6.08 26.22 -10.92
CA PRO A 672 -5.57 27.46 -11.52
C PRO A 672 -6.64 28.56 -11.68
N ASP A 673 -7.93 28.18 -11.72
CA ASP A 673 -9.09 29.07 -11.78
C ASP A 673 -9.75 29.32 -10.41
N GLY A 674 -9.08 28.92 -9.33
CA GLY A 674 -9.57 29.03 -7.94
C GLY A 674 -10.64 28.01 -7.54
N LYS A 675 -11.12 27.15 -8.46
CA LYS A 675 -12.16 26.15 -8.16
C LYS A 675 -11.54 24.83 -7.67
N PRO A 676 -12.30 23.92 -7.02
CA PRO A 676 -11.75 22.66 -6.53
C PRO A 676 -11.19 21.76 -7.65
N ASN A 677 -9.87 21.52 -7.65
CA ASN A 677 -9.20 20.71 -8.66
C ASN A 677 -9.44 19.21 -8.42
N ILE A 678 -10.49 18.67 -9.03
CA ILE A 678 -10.82 17.23 -8.99
C ILE A 678 -9.76 16.33 -9.66
N GLN A 679 -8.85 16.88 -10.47
CA GLN A 679 -7.89 16.12 -11.29
C GLN A 679 -6.47 16.04 -10.66
N TRP A 680 -6.32 16.39 -9.39
CA TRP A 680 -5.01 16.52 -8.72
C TRP A 680 -4.20 15.23 -8.53
N SER A 681 -4.80 14.06 -8.72
CA SER A 681 -4.15 12.73 -8.55
C SER A 681 -4.36 11.80 -9.76
N PRO A 682 -4.00 12.23 -10.99
CA PRO A 682 -4.39 11.54 -12.22
C PRO A 682 -3.59 10.24 -12.47
N TYR A 683 -2.42 10.11 -11.83
CA TYR A 683 -1.41 9.11 -12.18
C TYR A 683 -1.52 7.77 -11.45
N THR A 684 -2.22 7.70 -10.31
CA THR A 684 -2.11 6.55 -9.42
C THR A 684 -3.17 5.48 -9.66
N SER A 685 -4.41 5.87 -9.91
CA SER A 685 -5.60 5.00 -10.00
C SER A 685 -5.53 3.96 -11.13
N GLN A 686 -4.85 4.28 -12.22
CA GLN A 686 -4.71 3.42 -13.39
C GLN A 686 -3.94 2.14 -13.10
N PHE A 687 -2.99 2.18 -12.15
CA PHE A 687 -2.23 1.01 -11.73
C PHE A 687 -2.95 0.18 -10.66
N ASN A 688 -4.07 0.68 -10.12
CA ASN A 688 -5.08 -0.10 -9.39
C ASN A 688 -6.00 -0.83 -10.40
N LEU A 689 -6.56 -0.10 -11.37
CA LEU A 689 -7.35 -0.67 -12.46
C LEU A 689 -6.59 -1.82 -13.16
N THR A 690 -5.40 -1.52 -13.66
CA THR A 690 -4.56 -2.48 -14.40
C THR A 690 -3.69 -3.37 -13.54
N ARG A 691 -3.78 -3.28 -12.21
CA ARG A 691 -3.09 -4.16 -11.24
C ARG A 691 -1.55 -4.19 -11.29
N HIS A 692 -0.89 -3.36 -12.11
CA HIS A 692 0.57 -3.24 -12.24
C HIS A 692 1.29 -2.83 -10.93
N PRO A 693 2.56 -3.24 -10.70
CA PRO A 693 3.36 -2.78 -9.57
C PRO A 693 3.84 -1.33 -9.75
N ALA A 694 3.61 -0.49 -8.73
CA ALA A 694 3.98 0.93 -8.72
C ALA A 694 4.50 1.35 -7.34
N ALA A 695 5.61 2.08 -7.29
CA ALA A 695 6.12 2.70 -6.06
C ALA A 695 6.29 4.21 -6.22
N THR A 696 6.23 4.92 -5.09
CA THR A 696 6.67 6.32 -5.00
C THR A 696 8.02 6.39 -4.30
N VAL A 697 8.90 7.26 -4.78
CA VAL A 697 10.16 7.65 -4.14
C VAL A 697 10.21 9.19 -4.05
N PRO A 698 10.75 9.80 -2.97
CA PRO A 698 10.83 11.25 -2.86
C PRO A 698 11.85 11.80 -3.85
N CYS A 699 11.52 12.87 -4.56
CA CYS A 699 12.39 13.50 -5.56
C CYS A 699 12.85 14.91 -5.18
N GLY A 700 12.77 15.27 -3.89
CA GLY A 700 13.22 16.53 -3.33
C GLY A 700 12.15 17.22 -2.48
N LEU A 701 12.45 18.45 -2.06
CA LEU A 701 11.52 19.37 -1.42
C LEU A 701 11.26 20.56 -2.34
N SER A 702 10.08 21.14 -2.23
CA SER A 702 9.73 22.43 -2.84
C SER A 702 10.40 23.61 -2.12
N SER A 703 10.24 24.79 -2.70
CA SER A 703 10.46 26.11 -2.08
C SER A 703 9.71 26.28 -0.74
N GLU A 704 8.51 25.70 -0.60
CA GLU A 704 7.76 25.62 0.68
C GLU A 704 8.34 24.59 1.67
N GLY A 705 9.42 23.87 1.33
CA GLY A 705 9.98 22.78 2.13
C GLY A 705 9.15 21.49 2.12
N LEU A 706 8.15 21.38 1.23
CA LEU A 706 7.23 20.25 1.17
C LEU A 706 7.73 19.16 0.20
N PRO A 707 7.59 17.87 0.52
CA PRO A 707 8.10 16.80 -0.33
C PRO A 707 7.26 16.57 -1.59
N VAL A 708 7.95 16.23 -2.68
CA VAL A 708 7.37 15.80 -3.96
C VAL A 708 7.83 14.37 -4.28
N GLY A 709 6.95 13.54 -4.85
CA GLY A 709 7.19 12.13 -5.11
C GLY A 709 7.18 11.77 -6.59
N LEU A 710 8.27 11.19 -7.07
CA LEU A 710 8.37 10.49 -8.35
C LEU A 710 7.69 9.11 -8.21
N GLN A 711 6.76 8.78 -9.11
CA GLN A 711 6.19 7.44 -9.22
C GLN A 711 6.97 6.63 -10.28
N ILE A 712 7.32 5.40 -9.91
CA ILE A 712 8.03 4.41 -10.70
C ILE A 712 7.11 3.19 -10.87
N VAL A 713 6.87 2.77 -12.12
CA VAL A 713 5.98 1.65 -12.46
C VAL A 713 6.70 0.68 -13.39
N SER A 714 6.33 -0.60 -13.38
CA SER A 714 6.85 -1.62 -14.31
C SER A 714 5.74 -2.60 -14.70
N GLY A 715 6.05 -3.51 -15.64
CA GLY A 715 5.17 -4.62 -16.03
C GLY A 715 4.82 -5.53 -14.85
N HIS A 716 3.75 -6.34 -15.01
CA HIS A 716 3.30 -7.27 -13.97
C HIS A 716 4.42 -8.13 -13.38
N TYR A 717 4.37 -8.34 -12.07
CA TYR A 717 5.31 -9.17 -11.29
C TYR A 717 6.76 -8.66 -11.25
N ARG A 718 7.07 -7.50 -11.87
CA ARG A 718 8.39 -6.84 -11.81
C ARG A 718 8.57 -5.98 -10.54
N ASP A 719 7.85 -6.30 -9.46
CA ASP A 719 7.88 -5.60 -8.16
C ASP A 719 9.29 -5.35 -7.60
N ALA A 720 10.19 -6.32 -7.75
CA ALA A 720 11.58 -6.20 -7.30
C ALA A 720 12.42 -5.23 -8.15
N LEU A 721 12.07 -5.04 -9.42
CA LEU A 721 12.69 -4.01 -10.28
C LEU A 721 12.19 -2.62 -9.89
N VAL A 722 10.90 -2.46 -9.60
CA VAL A 722 10.33 -1.19 -9.11
C VAL A 722 11.01 -0.77 -7.80
N LEU A 723 11.19 -1.71 -6.86
CA LEU A 723 11.93 -1.44 -5.62
C LEU A 723 13.44 -1.18 -5.84
N SER A 724 14.10 -1.91 -6.73
CA SER A 724 15.52 -1.66 -7.07
C SER A 724 15.69 -0.28 -7.71
N ALA A 725 14.80 0.14 -8.61
CA ALA A 725 14.79 1.47 -9.21
C ALA A 725 14.60 2.57 -8.14
N ALA A 726 13.64 2.41 -7.23
CA ALA A 726 13.44 3.33 -6.11
C ALA A 726 14.67 3.41 -5.18
N ALA A 727 15.30 2.26 -4.87
CA ALA A 727 16.52 2.21 -4.05
C ALA A 727 17.70 2.92 -4.74
N ARG A 728 17.98 2.58 -6.01
CA ARG A 728 19.08 3.17 -6.78
C ARG A 728 18.92 4.67 -6.99
N TYR A 729 17.69 5.16 -7.16
CA TYR A 729 17.41 6.60 -7.19
C TYR A 729 17.65 7.27 -5.84
N ALA A 730 17.09 6.72 -4.75
CA ALA A 730 17.23 7.29 -3.40
C ALA A 730 18.65 7.21 -2.82
N GLU A 731 19.46 6.25 -3.26
CA GLU A 731 20.89 6.17 -2.90
C GLU A 731 21.73 7.26 -3.58
N ALA A 732 21.36 7.67 -4.79
CA ALA A 732 22.01 8.79 -5.50
C ALA A 732 21.44 10.16 -5.07
N HIS A 733 20.16 10.20 -4.68
CA HIS A 733 19.43 11.42 -4.30
C HIS A 733 18.80 11.27 -2.89
N PRO A 734 19.63 11.16 -1.84
CA PRO A 734 19.14 10.88 -0.49
C PRO A 734 18.38 12.09 0.07
N LEU A 735 17.05 11.96 0.20
CA LEU A 735 16.27 12.92 0.97
C LEU A 735 16.72 12.86 2.44
N LYS A 736 17.35 13.95 2.91
CA LYS A 736 17.55 14.18 4.33
C LYS A 736 16.18 14.41 4.96
N PHE A 737 15.62 13.39 5.60
CA PHE A 737 14.59 13.61 6.60
C PHE A 737 15.18 14.55 7.66
N PRO A 738 14.64 15.75 7.88
CA PRO A 738 14.99 16.51 9.07
C PRO A 738 14.59 15.69 10.29
N VAL A 739 15.28 15.90 11.41
CA VAL A 739 14.62 15.66 12.70
C VAL A 739 13.51 16.70 12.75
N LEU A 740 12.32 16.31 12.29
CA LEU A 740 11.19 17.21 12.21
C LEU A 740 11.02 17.85 13.59
N PRO A 741 10.92 19.19 13.66
CA PRO A 741 10.73 19.88 14.93
C PRO A 741 9.60 19.21 15.69
N GLU A 742 9.71 19.18 17.00
CA GLU A 742 8.65 18.63 17.85
C GLU A 742 7.49 19.62 17.79
N THR A 743 6.60 19.44 16.81
CA THR A 743 6.26 20.48 15.80
C THR A 743 6.06 21.87 16.39
N ASN A 744 6.82 22.84 15.87
CA ASN A 744 7.15 24.11 16.53
C ASN A 744 5.97 24.76 17.28
N ARG A 745 6.18 24.92 18.59
CA ARG A 745 5.34 25.57 19.63
C ARG A 745 3.83 25.60 19.33
#